data_AF-A0A914HUN1-F1
#
_entry.id   AF-A0A914HUN1-F1
#
_cell.length_a   1.000
_cell.length_b   1.000
_cell.length_c   1.000
_cell.angle_alpha   90.00
_cell.angle_beta   90.00
_cell.angle_gamma   90.00
#
_symmetry.space_group_name_H-M   'P 1'
#
loop_
_entity.id
_entity.type
_entity.pdbx_description
1 polymer ?
#
loop_
_entity_poly.entity_id
_entity_poly.type
_entity_poly.pdbx_seq_one_letter_code
_entity_poly.pdbx_strand_id
1 'polypeptide(L)'
;MTLPLRLLFFSSFILTLLLLLARPSDSANVLISPSWLNPVHRFIQRELAAELLRRNHSVTWLEYGISPHSIPLPKGVDEVFLRVQNAPKTAALRNQVGQVQLTSDDQLWREDFWHPVEKAGGWLAGLELCERVLEQPEHRKIFEKLLEKPFAVVVVDDLYNPCALLLSGIKRSLFVYWSMTGLRTESAWANQSPSPPSYIPVPGTGLTDELSFWERSYNLLAHLRELYIHQHIVLRRLDKLFQEHFPGKVPDSFTLERNASINFVNNPPIFDFARPYMPRVNFVGGLHCKNQTMTMNRNLLQFVNASSDQKGFILISGGFSIKWSKAPSEVVENLVGAIREIPDISFVWQYNGPALKDPPKNLFTAEWLPQQQLLAHSKSRAHLSHGGVNSVVESVWHGVPIIGWPLTSNGRDNLLRITARQAGLMLDRKKPPKQHFISAFHRIYIKHYKEEMLIFQDMVIDVPYTELNHSAFWVEFIIRHQEVPHARSGADDLNIFQYFLVDVILFLVGLSLLILYLLIFLLKMLFRLIILLIKLPFAAVAPLLDLCFNAASVLLFADDDIQLTLFLCVNECFFQSLQDTVLALSIVGLAIRFSSTFVFQAGLIGHFLRRFCACILVSLLYLMLSIIIHVLSFRAKWGKEGHHAWPGALTVLQRMTSVLHYYLYKRTILMLSEPKYHRKRKKPNSIKQQQAKRNKMDDSIARVLVPVAAPQYIPHNKVTIVGIGQVGMACAYSILQQNIASEITLCDVQKDKLLGEVMDLQHGVAFTRQGVVVNASLDGYSGTAGSKVCVITAGCRQREGESRLGLIERNIEIFKGIVPELVRYSPDTIILVVSNPVDVLTYVTWKLSGLPRERVFGSGTNLDSARFRSLLSERLNIAPFNCHAYVIGEHGDSSVAVWSGVNVAGVSLSPLNGQGETSKWEKEVHQKVVDSAYEIIKLKGYTSWAIGLSVAIIVQCIMANSRNVFALSINVKGVHGIEGDVFLSLPVVVGANGVNFIIKQDLKSNEMDQLHGSAAKLLEVQKSLKL
;
A
#
# COMPACT_ATOMS: atom_id res chain seq x y z
N MET A 1 45.19 15.80 54.00
CA MET A 1 43.93 16.27 53.37
C MET A 1 43.45 15.38 52.21
N THR A 2 43.77 14.07 52.18
CA THR A 2 43.67 13.24 50.95
C THR A 2 42.60 12.14 50.96
N LEU A 3 41.94 11.88 52.10
CA LEU A 3 40.86 10.91 52.21
C LEU A 3 39.46 11.44 51.82
N PRO A 4 39.05 12.69 52.18
CA PRO A 4 37.69 13.16 51.91
C PRO A 4 37.44 13.44 50.42
N LEU A 5 38.46 13.88 49.66
CA LEU A 5 38.31 14.17 48.23
C LEU A 5 38.09 12.91 47.40
N ARG A 6 38.75 11.79 47.74
CA ARG A 6 38.59 10.52 47.03
C ARG A 6 37.20 9.91 47.27
N LEU A 7 36.66 10.05 48.48
CA LEU A 7 35.28 9.63 48.80
C LEU A 7 34.23 10.45 48.04
N LEU A 8 34.44 11.77 47.87
CA LEU A 8 33.58 12.64 47.07
C LEU A 8 33.62 12.28 45.58
N PHE A 9 34.80 12.01 45.03
CA PHE A 9 34.92 11.57 43.62
C PHE A 9 34.30 10.19 43.39
N PHE A 10 34.48 9.25 44.34
CA PHE A 10 33.93 7.90 44.20
C PHE A 10 32.40 7.89 44.35
N SER A 11 31.84 8.68 45.28
CA SER A 11 30.39 8.83 45.44
C SER A 11 29.76 9.59 44.27
N SER A 12 30.43 10.63 43.74
CA SER A 12 29.97 11.32 42.52
C SER A 12 30.03 10.39 41.31
N PHE A 13 31.07 9.58 41.15
CA PHE A 13 31.18 8.62 40.05
C PHE A 13 30.11 7.52 40.13
N ILE A 14 29.83 7.00 41.32
CA ILE A 14 28.73 6.05 41.54
C ILE A 14 27.37 6.69 41.23
N LEU A 15 27.15 7.94 41.66
CA LEU A 15 25.90 8.66 41.37
C LEU A 15 25.73 8.91 39.87
N THR A 16 26.79 9.31 39.16
CA THR A 16 26.76 9.50 37.70
C THR A 16 26.57 8.16 36.98
N LEU A 17 27.19 7.08 37.44
CA LEU A 17 26.99 5.74 36.89
C LEU A 17 25.56 5.23 37.14
N LEU A 18 24.98 5.49 38.32
CA LEU A 18 23.58 5.18 38.64
C LEU A 18 22.61 6.02 37.81
N LEU A 19 22.92 7.30 37.54
CA LEU A 19 22.12 8.16 36.66
C LEU A 19 22.24 7.78 35.17
N LEU A 20 23.38 7.25 34.74
CA LEU A 20 23.58 6.72 33.38
C LEU A 20 22.97 5.32 33.19
N LEU A 21 22.84 4.54 34.28
CA LEU A 21 22.17 3.23 34.30
C LEU A 21 20.66 3.35 34.55
N ALA A 22 20.20 4.46 35.13
CA ALA A 22 18.78 4.78 35.25
C ALA A 22 18.23 5.12 33.86
N ARG A 23 17.57 4.16 33.22
CA ARG A 23 16.65 4.49 32.14
C ARG A 23 15.62 5.48 32.71
N PRO A 24 15.32 6.62 32.05
CA PRO A 24 14.19 7.43 32.45
C PRO A 24 12.94 6.53 32.42
N SER A 25 12.44 6.21 33.60
CA SER A 25 11.09 5.68 33.75
C SER A 25 10.20 6.90 33.58
N ASP A 26 9.75 7.16 32.35
CA ASP A 26 8.82 8.25 32.04
C ASP A 26 7.46 7.93 32.65
N SER A 27 7.35 8.11 33.97
CA SER A 27 6.07 8.14 34.67
C SER A 27 5.30 9.35 34.15
N ALA A 28 4.05 9.13 33.80
CA ALA A 28 3.20 10.14 33.18
C ALA A 28 1.83 10.15 33.85
N ASN A 29 1.20 11.32 33.90
CA ASN A 29 -0.17 11.46 34.35
C ASN A 29 -1.11 11.22 33.16
N VAL A 30 -1.87 10.13 33.21
CA VAL A 30 -2.81 9.72 32.17
C VAL A 30 -4.23 9.94 32.70
N LEU A 31 -5.08 10.61 31.92
CA LEU A 31 -6.51 10.69 32.20
C LEU A 31 -7.24 9.67 31.32
N ILE A 32 -8.06 8.80 31.89
CA ILE A 32 -8.94 7.90 31.14
C ILE A 32 -10.39 8.29 31.43
N SER A 33 -11.18 8.51 30.39
CA SER A 33 -12.59 8.86 30.53
C SER A 33 -13.47 7.97 29.65
N PRO A 34 -14.07 6.91 30.22
CA PRO A 34 -15.05 6.08 29.52
C PRO A 34 -16.41 6.79 29.46
N SER A 35 -17.27 6.34 28.54
CA SER A 35 -18.69 6.67 28.58
C SER A 35 -19.42 5.90 29.69
N TRP A 36 -20.15 6.62 30.53
CA TRP A 36 -20.97 6.01 31.59
C TRP A 36 -22.16 5.22 31.04
N LEU A 37 -22.65 5.56 29.83
CA LEU A 37 -23.88 4.99 29.27
C LEU A 37 -23.80 3.47 29.03
N ASN A 38 -22.60 2.92 28.90
CA ASN A 38 -22.40 1.50 28.67
C ASN A 38 -21.37 0.96 29.68
N PRO A 39 -21.77 0.19 30.71
CA PRO A 39 -20.85 -0.33 31.74
C PRO A 39 -19.67 -1.12 31.18
N VAL A 40 -19.84 -1.73 30.01
CA VAL A 40 -18.79 -2.49 29.31
C VAL A 40 -17.60 -1.62 28.90
N HIS A 41 -17.79 -0.31 28.72
CA HIS A 41 -16.71 0.63 28.39
C HIS A 41 -15.75 0.75 29.56
N ARG A 42 -16.29 0.93 30.77
CA ARG A 42 -15.52 0.88 32.03
C ARG A 42 -14.83 -0.48 32.22
N PHE A 43 -15.50 -1.59 31.91
CA PHE A 43 -14.91 -2.92 32.02
C PHE A 43 -13.66 -3.12 31.15
N ILE A 44 -13.66 -2.57 29.93
CA ILE A 44 -12.52 -2.71 29.01
C ILE A 44 -11.40 -1.71 29.35
N GLN A 45 -11.72 -0.42 29.48
CA GLN A 45 -10.70 0.61 29.65
C GLN A 45 -9.93 0.49 30.98
N ARG A 46 -10.51 -0.16 32.00
CA ARG A 46 -9.83 -0.39 33.28
C ARG A 46 -8.63 -1.34 33.14
N GLU A 47 -8.62 -2.22 32.14
CA GLU A 47 -7.50 -3.14 31.92
C GLU A 47 -6.28 -2.36 31.42
N LEU A 48 -6.48 -1.36 30.54
CA LEU A 48 -5.43 -0.41 30.17
C LEU A 48 -4.97 0.41 31.39
N ALA A 49 -5.90 0.88 32.23
CA ALA A 49 -5.55 1.59 33.46
C ALA A 49 -4.66 0.72 34.40
N ALA A 50 -5.00 -0.56 34.55
CA ALA A 50 -4.23 -1.50 35.37
C ALA A 50 -2.81 -1.67 34.80
N GLU A 51 -2.68 -1.81 33.48
CA GLU A 51 -1.39 -1.97 32.82
C GLU A 51 -0.53 -0.70 32.90
N LEU A 52 -1.13 0.48 32.76
CA LEU A 52 -0.42 1.75 32.92
C LEU A 52 0.07 1.97 34.36
N LEU A 53 -0.75 1.62 35.37
CA LEU A 53 -0.31 1.63 36.78
C LEU A 53 0.84 0.66 37.01
N ARG A 54 0.78 -0.56 36.43
CA ARG A 54 1.86 -1.55 36.50
C ARG A 54 3.17 -1.05 35.88
N ARG A 55 3.07 -0.13 34.92
CA ARG A 55 4.18 0.54 34.24
C ARG A 55 4.60 1.87 34.91
N ASN A 56 4.18 2.10 36.16
CA ASN A 56 4.49 3.28 36.97
C ASN A 56 3.91 4.60 36.46
N HIS A 57 2.84 4.59 35.64
CA HIS A 57 2.08 5.81 35.33
C HIS A 57 1.04 6.10 36.39
N SER A 58 0.72 7.38 36.59
CA SER A 58 -0.40 7.81 37.44
C SER A 58 -1.66 7.89 36.58
N VAL A 59 -2.75 7.23 37.00
CA VAL A 59 -4.00 7.21 36.23
C VAL A 59 -5.10 7.94 37.02
N THR A 60 -5.64 9.00 36.42
CA THR A 60 -6.89 9.62 36.86
C THR A 60 -8.03 9.08 36.00
N TRP A 61 -9.15 8.76 36.62
CA TRP A 61 -10.35 8.26 35.95
C TRP A 61 -11.47 9.28 36.05
N LEU A 62 -11.98 9.78 34.93
CA LEU A 62 -13.10 10.70 34.89
C LEU A 62 -14.33 10.02 34.32
N GLU A 63 -15.38 9.91 35.13
CA GLU A 63 -16.67 9.39 34.68
C GLU A 63 -17.81 10.25 35.23
N TYR A 64 -18.90 10.38 34.48
CA TYR A 64 -20.03 11.20 34.90
C TYR A 64 -21.35 10.55 34.48
N GLY A 65 -22.32 10.56 35.39
CA GLY A 65 -23.58 9.84 35.21
C GLY A 65 -24.47 9.88 36.43
N ILE A 66 -25.52 9.06 36.45
CA ILE A 66 -26.53 9.07 37.52
C ILE A 66 -26.01 8.39 38.80
N SER A 67 -25.24 7.31 38.65
CA SER A 67 -24.67 6.54 39.77
C SER A 67 -23.42 5.79 39.32
N PRO A 68 -22.41 5.59 40.19
CA PRO A 68 -21.24 4.78 39.86
C PRO A 68 -21.64 3.35 39.48
N HIS A 69 -20.92 2.76 38.52
CA HIS A 69 -21.07 1.33 38.20
C HIS A 69 -20.48 0.46 39.30
N SER A 70 -21.02 -0.75 39.47
CA SER A 70 -20.49 -1.75 40.41
C SER A 70 -19.14 -2.37 40.02
N ILE A 71 -18.60 -2.00 38.84
CA ILE A 71 -17.35 -2.53 38.31
C ILE A 71 -16.17 -1.84 39.03
N PRO A 72 -15.36 -2.59 39.81
CA PRO A 72 -14.26 -2.00 40.55
C PRO A 72 -13.12 -1.60 39.61
N LEU A 73 -12.45 -0.50 39.94
CA LEU A 73 -11.22 -0.04 39.29
C LEU A 73 -9.99 -0.64 39.99
N PRO A 74 -8.84 -0.74 39.29
CA PRO A 74 -7.58 -1.15 39.90
C PRO A 74 -7.18 -0.25 41.07
N LYS A 75 -6.56 -0.85 42.10
CA LYS A 75 -6.00 -0.09 43.23
C LYS A 75 -4.94 0.90 42.72
N GLY A 76 -5.04 2.17 43.10
CA GLY A 76 -4.11 3.23 42.70
C GLY A 76 -4.65 4.19 41.63
N VAL A 77 -5.82 3.91 41.04
CA VAL A 77 -6.53 4.88 40.18
C VAL A 77 -7.15 5.99 41.03
N ASP A 78 -6.91 7.26 40.67
CA ASP A 78 -7.59 8.43 41.22
C ASP A 78 -8.96 8.61 40.55
N GLU A 79 -10.01 8.04 41.13
CA GLU A 79 -11.37 8.06 40.57
C GLU A 79 -12.11 9.36 40.88
N VAL A 80 -12.55 10.04 39.82
CA VAL A 80 -13.42 11.20 39.85
C VAL A 80 -14.75 10.85 39.19
N PHE A 81 -15.78 10.66 40.01
CA PHE A 81 -17.15 10.44 39.53
C PHE A 81 -18.02 11.69 39.75
N LEU A 82 -18.55 12.25 38.67
CA LEU A 82 -19.47 13.40 38.74
C LEU A 82 -20.92 12.91 38.67
N ARG A 83 -21.65 13.05 39.78
CA ARG A 83 -23.01 12.52 39.91
C ARG A 83 -24.03 13.52 39.40
N VAL A 84 -24.50 13.32 38.17
CA VAL A 84 -25.52 14.16 37.56
C VAL A 84 -26.89 13.92 38.22
N GLN A 85 -27.33 14.86 39.04
CA GLN A 85 -28.70 14.88 39.57
C GLN A 85 -29.66 15.42 38.50
N ASN A 86 -30.90 14.89 38.46
CA ASN A 86 -31.98 15.36 37.61
C ASN A 86 -31.75 15.27 36.08
N ALA A 87 -30.92 14.33 35.60
CA ALA A 87 -30.83 14.02 34.17
C ALA A 87 -31.88 12.97 33.73
N PRO A 88 -32.80 13.23 32.76
CA PRO A 88 -33.65 14.40 32.48
C PRO A 88 -34.94 14.10 31.63
N LYS A 89 -35.50 15.19 31.09
CA LYS A 89 -36.69 15.38 30.25
C LYS A 89 -36.57 14.94 28.76
N THR A 90 -35.56 14.24 28.27
CA THR A 90 -35.57 13.67 26.90
C THR A 90 -36.00 12.20 26.91
N ALA A 91 -36.86 11.75 25.99
CA ALA A 91 -37.35 10.35 25.98
C ALA A 91 -36.21 9.30 26.02
N ALA A 92 -35.02 9.63 25.53
CA ALA A 92 -33.81 8.79 25.56
C ALA A 92 -33.27 8.52 26.98
N LEU A 93 -33.48 9.45 27.92
CA LEU A 93 -33.09 9.29 29.33
C LEU A 93 -34.32 9.18 30.27
N ARG A 94 -35.54 9.53 29.79
CA ARG A 94 -36.80 9.62 30.55
C ARG A 94 -37.54 8.28 30.73
N ASN A 95 -36.99 7.13 30.35
CA ASN A 95 -37.54 5.83 30.73
C ASN A 95 -37.34 5.63 32.25
N GLN A 96 -38.18 6.31 33.03
CA GLN A 96 -38.09 6.45 34.48
C GLN A 96 -38.10 5.05 35.12
N VAL A 97 -37.11 4.85 36.00
CA VAL A 97 -36.71 3.63 36.73
C VAL A 97 -35.67 2.73 36.00
N GLY A 98 -35.28 3.04 34.75
CA GLY A 98 -34.44 2.18 33.90
C GLY A 98 -32.93 2.28 34.13
N GLN A 99 -32.30 1.18 34.51
CA GLN A 99 -30.84 0.99 34.47
C GLN A 99 -30.36 1.02 33.00
N VAL A 100 -30.03 2.21 32.51
CA VAL A 100 -29.24 2.51 31.30
C VAL A 100 -29.21 1.38 30.25
N GLN A 101 -30.33 1.23 29.56
CA GLN A 101 -30.38 0.61 28.23
C GLN A 101 -30.91 1.68 27.29
N LEU A 102 -30.23 1.89 26.16
CA LEU A 102 -30.54 2.90 25.14
C LEU A 102 -31.94 2.75 24.52
N THR A 103 -32.66 1.68 24.91
CA THR A 103 -33.95 1.22 24.44
C THR A 103 -34.76 0.76 25.66
N SER A 104 -36.08 0.92 25.69
CA SER A 104 -36.83 0.31 26.80
C SER A 104 -36.68 -1.22 26.74
N ASP A 105 -36.42 -1.87 27.87
CA ASP A 105 -36.14 -3.31 27.92
C ASP A 105 -37.25 -4.13 27.23
N ASP A 106 -38.51 -3.68 27.26
CA ASP A 106 -39.64 -4.29 26.54
C ASP A 106 -39.53 -4.20 25.00
N GLN A 107 -38.91 -3.14 24.47
CA GLN A 107 -38.69 -2.96 23.03
C GLN A 107 -37.64 -3.92 22.48
N LEU A 108 -36.64 -4.30 23.29
CA LEU A 108 -35.57 -5.23 22.91
C LEU A 108 -36.13 -6.56 22.40
N TRP A 109 -37.23 -7.01 22.98
CA TRP A 109 -37.89 -8.28 22.69
C TRP A 109 -38.92 -8.21 21.56
N ARG A 110 -39.22 -7.03 21.01
CA ARG A 110 -40.18 -6.90 19.89
C ARG A 110 -39.53 -7.33 18.57
N GLU A 111 -40.25 -8.10 17.77
CA GLU A 111 -39.75 -8.67 16.51
C GLU A 111 -39.43 -7.59 15.45
N ASP A 112 -40.13 -6.46 15.47
CA ASP A 112 -40.00 -5.31 14.56
C ASP A 112 -38.94 -4.29 14.99
N PHE A 113 -38.31 -4.47 16.15
CA PHE A 113 -37.41 -3.48 16.72
C PHE A 113 -36.00 -3.54 16.12
N TRP A 114 -35.77 -2.82 15.02
CA TRP A 114 -34.47 -2.61 14.38
C TRP A 114 -34.24 -1.11 14.14
N HIS A 115 -34.26 -0.30 15.20
CA HIS A 115 -34.37 1.15 15.04
C HIS A 115 -33.00 1.84 14.86
N PRO A 116 -32.80 2.66 13.81
CA PRO A 116 -31.62 3.51 13.63
C PRO A 116 -31.44 4.60 14.73
N VAL A 117 -32.41 4.75 15.63
CA VAL A 117 -32.45 5.81 16.65
C VAL A 117 -31.60 5.46 17.87
N GLU A 118 -31.19 4.21 18.05
CA GLU A 118 -30.34 3.77 19.17
C GLU A 118 -29.03 4.58 19.25
N LYS A 119 -28.34 4.77 18.10
CA LYS A 119 -27.10 5.57 18.02
C LYS A 119 -27.32 7.05 18.28
N ALA A 120 -28.38 7.63 17.70
CA ALA A 120 -28.72 9.04 17.89
C ALA A 120 -29.16 9.33 19.34
N GLY A 121 -29.86 8.40 19.98
CA GLY A 121 -30.28 8.48 21.37
C GLY A 121 -29.10 8.50 22.34
N GLY A 122 -28.07 7.68 22.10
CA GLY A 122 -26.86 7.67 22.92
C GLY A 122 -26.09 8.99 22.87
N TRP A 123 -25.93 9.59 21.68
CA TRP A 123 -25.28 10.90 21.54
C TRP A 123 -26.06 12.01 22.24
N LEU A 124 -27.39 12.03 22.10
CA LEU A 124 -28.24 12.97 22.81
C LEU A 124 -28.14 12.80 24.33
N ALA A 125 -28.09 11.56 24.81
CA ALA A 125 -27.94 11.29 26.23
C ALA A 125 -26.58 11.72 26.78
N GLY A 126 -25.49 11.44 26.06
CA GLY A 126 -24.14 11.87 26.44
C GLY A 126 -23.99 13.39 26.46
N LEU A 127 -24.56 14.07 25.46
CA LEU A 127 -24.63 15.54 25.39
C LEU A 127 -25.32 16.13 26.61
N GLU A 128 -26.50 15.61 26.95
CA GLU A 128 -27.28 16.11 28.07
C GLU A 128 -26.60 15.83 29.42
N LEU A 129 -25.96 14.67 29.59
CA LEU A 129 -25.16 14.38 30.78
C LEU A 129 -24.01 15.39 30.94
N CYS A 130 -23.29 15.70 29.85
CA CYS A 130 -22.20 16.67 29.89
C CYS A 130 -22.69 18.09 30.13
N GLU A 131 -23.79 18.51 29.49
CA GLU A 131 -24.43 19.80 29.74
C GLU A 131 -24.73 19.97 31.24
N ARG A 132 -25.34 18.96 31.88
CA ARG A 132 -25.62 19.01 33.32
C ARG A 132 -24.36 19.06 34.19
N VAL A 133 -23.27 18.39 33.80
CA VAL A 133 -21.99 18.50 34.49
C VAL A 133 -21.47 19.93 34.45
N LEU A 134 -21.63 20.63 33.32
CA LEU A 134 -21.15 22.00 33.14
C LEU A 134 -22.08 23.07 33.75
N GLU A 135 -23.38 22.79 33.86
CA GLU A 135 -24.37 23.67 34.51
C GLU A 135 -24.28 23.64 36.04
N GLN A 136 -23.95 22.49 36.65
CA GLN A 136 -23.92 22.32 38.10
C GLN A 136 -22.63 22.93 38.69
N PRO A 137 -22.72 23.96 39.56
CA PRO A 137 -21.53 24.71 40.01
C PRO A 137 -20.45 23.85 40.66
N GLU A 138 -20.84 22.86 41.47
CA GLU A 138 -19.89 21.95 42.13
C GLU A 138 -19.15 21.07 41.12
N HIS A 139 -19.85 20.47 40.16
CA HIS A 139 -19.24 19.65 39.12
C HIS A 139 -18.40 20.46 38.16
N ARG A 140 -18.87 21.65 37.76
CA ARG A 140 -18.09 22.59 36.96
C ARG A 140 -16.76 22.93 37.62
N LYS A 141 -16.76 23.20 38.93
CA LYS A 141 -15.53 23.48 39.69
C LYS A 141 -14.56 22.29 39.68
N ILE A 142 -15.07 21.06 39.78
CA ILE A 142 -14.25 19.84 39.69
C ILE A 142 -13.69 19.67 38.26
N PHE A 143 -14.52 19.89 37.24
CA PHE A 143 -14.11 19.86 35.83
C PHE A 143 -13.02 20.89 35.53
N GLU A 144 -13.18 22.13 35.99
CA GLU A 144 -12.17 23.19 35.87
C GLU A 144 -10.88 22.83 36.62
N LYS A 145 -10.96 22.21 37.80
CA LYS A 145 -9.78 21.69 38.51
C LYS A 145 -9.06 20.58 37.73
N LEU A 146 -9.78 19.76 36.96
CA LEU A 146 -9.15 18.79 36.05
C LEU A 146 -8.48 19.47 34.86
N LEU A 147 -8.99 20.62 34.39
CA LEU A 147 -8.32 21.43 33.36
C LEU A 147 -6.98 22.00 33.85
N GLU A 148 -6.81 22.21 35.16
CA GLU A 148 -5.55 22.68 35.75
C GLU A 148 -4.52 21.56 35.95
N LYS A 149 -4.96 20.31 36.17
CA LYS A 149 -4.04 19.16 36.33
C LYS A 149 -3.22 18.89 35.07
N PRO A 150 -1.88 18.69 35.15
CA PRO A 150 -1.06 18.36 33.98
C PRO A 150 -1.22 16.88 33.61
N PHE A 151 -1.94 16.62 32.52
CA PHE A 151 -2.05 15.29 31.90
C PHE A 151 -1.18 15.24 30.65
N ALA A 152 -0.34 14.22 30.54
CA ALA A 152 0.49 13.98 29.37
C ALA A 152 -0.34 13.46 28.19
N VAL A 153 -1.37 12.66 28.48
CA VAL A 153 -2.30 12.12 27.50
C VAL A 153 -3.68 11.91 28.12
N VAL A 154 -4.71 12.11 27.30
CA VAL A 154 -6.11 11.83 27.65
C VAL A 154 -6.64 10.69 26.78
N VAL A 155 -7.24 9.67 27.36
CA VAL A 155 -7.93 8.60 26.64
C VAL A 155 -9.41 8.91 26.68
N VAL A 156 -9.98 9.22 25.51
CA VAL A 156 -11.36 9.67 25.33
C VAL A 156 -12.13 8.55 24.63
N ASP A 157 -13.25 8.14 25.23
CA ASP A 157 -14.22 7.26 24.58
C ASP A 157 -14.92 7.98 23.42
N ASP A 158 -14.84 7.38 22.21
CA ASP A 158 -15.42 7.96 21.00
C ASP A 158 -16.95 7.87 20.93
N LEU A 159 -17.55 7.18 21.90
CA LEU A 159 -18.96 6.91 21.96
C LEU A 159 -19.59 7.60 23.17
N TYR A 160 -20.19 8.76 22.94
CA TYR A 160 -21.04 9.47 23.91
C TYR A 160 -20.29 10.11 25.10
N ASN A 161 -19.03 10.52 24.95
CA ASN A 161 -18.27 11.24 25.98
C ASN A 161 -17.85 12.68 25.58
N PRO A 162 -18.82 13.61 25.44
CA PRO A 162 -18.55 15.01 25.09
C PRO A 162 -17.64 15.77 26.06
N CYS A 163 -17.75 15.55 27.37
CA CYS A 163 -17.01 16.34 28.35
C CYS A 163 -15.52 15.99 28.34
N ALA A 164 -15.16 14.72 28.11
CA ALA A 164 -13.76 14.34 27.92
C ALA A 164 -13.17 14.90 26.61
N LEU A 165 -13.96 14.90 25.52
CA LEU A 165 -13.55 15.53 24.26
C LEU A 165 -13.34 17.04 24.45
N LEU A 166 -14.24 17.74 25.14
CA LEU A 166 -14.09 19.16 25.50
C LEU A 166 -12.83 19.41 26.32
N LEU A 167 -12.58 18.58 27.35
CA LEU A 167 -11.39 18.68 28.19
C LEU A 167 -10.11 18.54 27.36
N SER A 168 -10.06 17.57 26.45
CA SER A 168 -8.91 17.38 25.55
C SER A 168 -8.68 18.59 24.64
N GLY A 169 -9.76 19.19 24.13
CA GLY A 169 -9.73 20.38 23.28
C GLY A 169 -9.25 21.64 24.01
N ILE A 170 -9.79 21.93 25.20
CA ILE A 170 -9.42 23.12 25.98
C ILE A 170 -7.95 23.04 26.39
N LYS A 171 -7.51 21.86 26.87
CA LYS A 171 -6.12 21.66 27.28
C LYS A 171 -5.14 21.56 26.12
N ARG A 172 -5.64 21.34 24.90
CA ARG A 172 -4.83 20.95 23.72
C ARG A 172 -3.94 19.75 24.04
N SER A 173 -4.49 18.82 24.82
CA SER A 173 -3.77 17.62 25.24
C SER A 173 -3.66 16.63 24.09
N LEU A 174 -2.58 15.85 24.09
CA LEU A 174 -2.51 14.64 23.30
C LEU A 174 -3.62 13.72 23.75
N PHE A 175 -4.35 13.16 22.80
CA PHE A 175 -5.43 12.27 23.17
C PHE A 175 -5.55 11.07 22.24
N VAL A 176 -5.88 9.95 22.87
CA VAL A 176 -6.29 8.72 22.20
C VAL A 176 -7.79 8.74 22.10
N TYR A 177 -8.31 8.60 20.89
CA TYR A 177 -9.74 8.48 20.66
C TYR A 177 -10.10 7.02 20.50
N TRP A 178 -10.84 6.47 21.46
CA TRP A 178 -11.05 5.04 21.58
C TRP A 178 -12.46 4.65 21.18
N SER A 179 -12.56 3.98 20.03
CA SER A 179 -13.77 3.30 19.61
C SER A 179 -13.98 2.00 20.36
N MET A 180 -15.05 1.95 21.16
CA MET A 180 -15.43 0.76 21.94
C MET A 180 -16.12 -0.33 21.09
N THR A 181 -16.29 -0.07 19.79
CA THR A 181 -16.81 -0.99 18.78
C THR A 181 -15.75 -1.24 17.68
N GLY A 182 -16.16 -1.68 16.49
CA GLY A 182 -15.33 -1.55 15.28
C GLY A 182 -15.19 -0.10 14.82
N LEU A 183 -14.33 0.15 13.83
CA LEU A 183 -14.12 1.48 13.27
C LEU A 183 -15.36 1.92 12.47
N ARG A 184 -16.18 2.78 13.06
CA ARG A 184 -17.46 3.24 12.50
C ARG A 184 -17.27 4.14 11.27
N THR A 185 -18.33 4.33 10.49
CA THR A 185 -18.32 5.18 9.28
C THR A 185 -17.85 6.61 9.60
N GLU A 186 -18.41 7.19 10.64
CA GLU A 186 -18.13 8.52 11.14
C GLU A 186 -16.72 8.63 11.75
N SER A 187 -16.29 7.65 12.55
CA SER A 187 -14.93 7.61 13.10
C SER A 187 -13.90 7.45 11.98
N ALA A 188 -14.17 6.59 10.98
CA ALA A 188 -13.31 6.43 9.82
C ALA A 188 -13.19 7.74 9.03
N TRP A 189 -14.33 8.43 8.84
CA TRP A 189 -14.37 9.74 8.18
C TRP A 189 -13.58 10.82 8.93
N ALA A 190 -13.79 10.96 10.24
CA ALA A 190 -13.01 11.89 11.07
C ALA A 190 -11.51 11.58 11.04
N ASN A 191 -11.16 10.31 10.88
CA ASN A 191 -9.78 9.83 10.84
C ASN A 191 -9.12 9.79 9.46
N GLN A 192 -9.83 10.19 8.40
CA GLN A 192 -9.42 9.97 7.01
C GLN A 192 -9.06 8.50 6.69
N SER A 193 -9.60 7.56 7.46
CA SER A 193 -9.43 6.15 7.20
C SER A 193 -10.41 5.73 6.09
N PRO A 194 -9.93 5.13 4.98
CA PRO A 194 -10.80 4.72 3.89
C PRO A 194 -11.93 3.80 4.37
N SER A 195 -13.17 4.15 4.07
CA SER A 195 -14.34 3.30 4.37
C SER A 195 -15.32 3.26 3.19
N PRO A 196 -14.93 2.63 2.06
CA PRO A 196 -15.70 2.72 0.83
C PRO A 196 -17.05 1.99 0.95
N PRO A 197 -18.19 2.65 0.69
CA PRO A 197 -19.51 2.01 0.79
C PRO A 197 -19.77 0.96 -0.31
N SER A 198 -18.85 0.80 -1.26
CA SER A 198 -18.93 -0.21 -2.32
C SER A 198 -18.71 -1.64 -1.84
N TYR A 199 -18.01 -1.83 -0.72
CA TYR A 199 -17.71 -3.16 -0.14
C TYR A 199 -17.63 -3.17 1.40
N ILE A 200 -17.75 -2.02 2.07
CA ILE A 200 -17.81 -1.94 3.53
C ILE A 200 -19.25 -1.66 3.98
N PRO A 201 -19.95 -2.66 4.52
CA PRO A 201 -21.25 -2.49 5.14
C PRO A 201 -21.24 -1.44 6.25
N VAL A 202 -22.21 -0.54 6.20
CA VAL A 202 -22.46 0.40 7.28
C VAL A 202 -23.05 -0.36 8.47
N PRO A 203 -22.52 -0.18 9.69
CA PRO A 203 -23.06 -0.84 10.88
C PRO A 203 -24.55 -0.53 11.06
N GLY A 204 -25.35 -1.59 11.15
CA GLY A 204 -26.79 -1.62 11.30
C GLY A 204 -27.57 -1.99 10.04
N THR A 205 -26.89 -2.16 8.90
CA THR A 205 -27.52 -2.57 7.63
C THR A 205 -27.79 -4.08 7.55
N GLY A 206 -27.11 -4.89 8.36
CA GLY A 206 -27.22 -6.34 8.31
C GLY A 206 -26.61 -6.98 7.05
N LEU A 207 -25.78 -6.23 6.31
CA LEU A 207 -25.10 -6.67 5.09
C LEU A 207 -23.71 -7.25 5.39
N THR A 208 -23.18 -8.00 4.41
CA THR A 208 -21.81 -8.54 4.42
C THR A 208 -20.95 -7.86 3.34
N ASP A 209 -19.66 -8.14 3.28
CA ASP A 209 -18.74 -7.62 2.26
C ASP A 209 -19.05 -8.12 0.83
N GLU A 210 -19.86 -9.18 0.71
CA GLU A 210 -20.47 -9.59 -0.57
C GLU A 210 -21.77 -8.82 -0.82
N LEU A 211 -21.68 -7.73 -1.59
CA LEU A 211 -22.82 -6.84 -1.87
C LEU A 211 -23.25 -6.87 -3.34
N SER A 212 -24.53 -7.13 -3.59
CA SER A 212 -25.17 -6.93 -4.89
C SER A 212 -25.26 -5.45 -5.26
N PHE A 213 -25.69 -5.12 -6.49
CA PHE A 213 -25.92 -3.73 -6.89
C PHE A 213 -26.89 -3.00 -5.95
N TRP A 214 -28.04 -3.62 -5.63
CA TRP A 214 -29.05 -3.01 -4.78
C TRP A 214 -28.59 -2.86 -3.33
N GLU A 215 -27.85 -3.83 -2.82
CA GLU A 215 -27.27 -3.76 -1.48
C GLU A 215 -26.18 -2.68 -1.41
N ARG A 216 -25.34 -2.52 -2.46
CA ARG A 216 -24.41 -1.39 -2.55
C ARG A 216 -25.12 -0.04 -2.61
N SER A 217 -26.24 0.06 -3.35
CA SER A 217 -27.04 1.29 -3.40
C SER A 217 -27.63 1.63 -2.02
N TYR A 218 -28.22 0.64 -1.35
CA TYR A 218 -28.74 0.81 0.02
C TYR A 218 -27.64 1.17 1.00
N ASN A 219 -26.48 0.50 0.92
CA ASN A 219 -25.33 0.74 1.76
C ASN A 219 -24.74 2.15 1.55
N LEU A 220 -24.68 2.64 0.31
CA LEU A 220 -24.28 4.02 0.01
C LEU A 220 -25.25 5.04 0.63
N LEU A 221 -26.56 4.82 0.52
CA LEU A 221 -27.56 5.69 1.17
C LEU A 221 -27.43 5.66 2.69
N ALA A 222 -27.21 4.48 3.29
CA ALA A 222 -26.93 4.35 4.71
C ALA A 222 -25.64 5.10 5.10
N HIS A 223 -24.59 5.01 4.29
CA HIS A 223 -23.30 5.67 4.54
C HIS A 223 -23.47 7.20 4.56
N LEU A 224 -24.14 7.75 3.55
CA LEU A 224 -24.46 9.18 3.48
C LEU A 224 -25.33 9.63 4.65
N ARG A 225 -26.31 8.81 5.06
CA ARG A 225 -27.16 9.08 6.23
C ARG A 225 -26.35 9.16 7.52
N GLU A 226 -25.47 8.20 7.80
CA GLU A 226 -24.66 8.21 9.03
C GLU A 226 -23.74 9.42 9.08
N LEU A 227 -23.08 9.78 7.96
CA LEU A 227 -22.24 10.98 7.89
C LEU A 227 -23.06 12.26 8.11
N TYR A 228 -24.25 12.36 7.52
CA TYR A 228 -25.15 13.49 7.72
C TYR A 228 -25.58 13.64 9.18
N ILE A 229 -26.00 12.53 9.81
CA ILE A 229 -26.42 12.54 11.23
C ILE A 229 -25.24 12.97 12.11
N HIS A 230 -24.05 12.39 11.93
CA HIS A 230 -22.91 12.75 12.75
C HIS A 230 -22.53 14.23 12.55
N GLN A 231 -22.23 14.64 11.32
CA GLN A 231 -21.69 15.96 11.03
C GLN A 231 -22.69 17.11 11.23
N HIS A 232 -23.95 16.91 10.85
CA HIS A 232 -24.92 18.00 10.82
C HIS A 232 -25.91 17.99 11.98
N ILE A 233 -26.01 16.88 12.72
CA ILE A 233 -26.95 16.75 13.84
C ILE A 233 -26.20 16.62 15.17
N VAL A 234 -25.18 15.76 15.26
CA VAL A 234 -24.44 15.51 16.50
C VAL A 234 -23.37 16.58 16.74
N LEU A 235 -22.43 16.75 15.80
CA LEU A 235 -21.31 17.69 15.92
C LEU A 235 -21.78 19.14 16.09
N ARG A 236 -22.82 19.57 15.37
CA ARG A 236 -23.38 20.93 15.55
C ARG A 236 -23.94 21.18 16.95
N ARG A 237 -24.47 20.15 17.64
CA ARG A 237 -24.95 20.27 19.01
C ARG A 237 -23.80 20.28 20.01
N LEU A 238 -22.75 19.51 19.75
CA LEU A 238 -21.48 19.57 20.50
C LEU A 238 -20.89 20.98 20.42
N ASP A 239 -20.79 21.54 19.21
CA ASP A 239 -20.26 22.88 18.98
C ASP A 239 -21.05 23.93 19.74
N LYS A 240 -22.38 23.86 19.68
CA LYS A 240 -23.27 24.77 20.43
C LYS A 240 -23.00 24.68 21.94
N LEU A 241 -22.98 23.47 22.50
CA LEU A 241 -22.72 23.25 23.93
C LEU A 241 -21.35 23.79 24.35
N PHE A 242 -20.31 23.55 23.54
CA PHE A 242 -18.94 23.99 23.81
C PHE A 242 -18.81 25.51 23.74
N GLN A 243 -19.44 26.16 22.76
CA GLN A 243 -19.43 27.62 22.65
C GLN A 243 -20.24 28.31 23.74
N GLU A 244 -21.34 27.70 24.21
CA GLU A 244 -22.15 28.25 25.31
C GLU A 244 -21.37 28.28 26.64
N HIS A 245 -20.59 27.24 26.94
CA HIS A 245 -19.87 27.12 28.22
C HIS A 245 -18.43 27.65 28.18
N PHE A 246 -17.75 27.53 27.04
CA PHE A 246 -16.34 27.90 26.83
C PHE A 246 -16.12 28.61 25.48
N PRO A 247 -16.69 29.82 25.30
CA PRO A 247 -16.68 30.53 24.02
C PRO A 247 -15.26 30.79 23.51
N GLY A 248 -14.99 30.38 22.27
CA GLY A 248 -13.70 30.59 21.60
C GLY A 248 -12.51 29.81 22.17
N LYS A 249 -12.72 28.85 23.08
CA LYS A 249 -11.64 28.07 23.70
C LYS A 249 -11.25 26.81 22.93
N VAL A 250 -12.16 26.27 22.13
CA VAL A 250 -11.94 25.05 21.33
C VAL A 250 -12.34 25.28 19.87
N PRO A 251 -11.68 24.59 18.91
CA PRO A 251 -12.16 24.55 17.53
C PRO A 251 -13.49 23.78 17.44
N ASP A 252 -14.06 23.72 16.23
CA ASP A 252 -15.24 22.90 15.98
C ASP A 252 -14.96 21.42 16.29
N SER A 253 -16.00 20.72 16.71
CA SER A 253 -15.94 19.33 17.17
C SER A 253 -15.48 18.36 16.09
N PHE A 254 -15.73 18.63 14.81
CA PHE A 254 -15.18 17.82 13.72
C PHE A 254 -13.66 17.93 13.65
N THR A 255 -13.13 19.15 13.75
CA THR A 255 -11.68 19.40 13.85
C THR A 255 -11.10 18.77 15.12
N LEU A 256 -11.81 18.82 16.26
CA LEU A 256 -11.36 18.15 17.48
C LEU A 256 -11.23 16.63 17.30
N GLU A 257 -12.27 15.94 16.81
CA GLU A 257 -12.22 14.50 16.55
C GLU A 257 -11.07 14.13 15.59
N ARG A 258 -10.87 14.95 14.56
CA ARG A 258 -9.80 14.74 13.57
C ARG A 258 -8.39 14.91 14.13
N ASN A 259 -8.23 15.72 15.17
CA ASN A 259 -6.94 16.01 15.80
C ASN A 259 -6.45 14.92 16.77
N ALA A 260 -7.22 13.84 16.95
CA ALA A 260 -6.80 12.67 17.72
C ALA A 260 -5.40 12.18 17.31
N SER A 261 -4.51 12.03 18.29
CA SER A 261 -3.13 11.60 18.04
C SER A 261 -3.08 10.13 17.59
N ILE A 262 -3.89 9.29 18.24
CA ILE A 262 -4.05 7.85 17.96
C ILE A 262 -5.52 7.49 18.11
N ASN A 263 -5.96 6.51 17.33
CA ASN A 263 -7.29 5.94 17.42
C ASN A 263 -7.21 4.48 17.84
N PHE A 264 -7.85 4.13 18.95
CA PHE A 264 -7.99 2.74 19.37
C PHE A 264 -9.31 2.17 18.86
N VAL A 265 -9.30 0.92 18.41
CA VAL A 265 -10.48 0.20 17.95
C VAL A 265 -10.62 -1.09 18.76
N ASN A 266 -11.69 -1.23 19.53
CA ASN A 266 -11.97 -2.37 20.42
C ASN A 266 -12.55 -3.58 19.65
N ASN A 267 -11.95 -3.90 18.51
CA ASN A 267 -12.26 -5.08 17.72
C ASN A 267 -10.93 -5.66 17.22
N PRO A 268 -10.69 -6.97 17.17
CA PRO A 268 -9.50 -7.48 16.49
C PRO A 268 -9.60 -7.17 14.98
N PRO A 269 -8.50 -6.90 14.26
CA PRO A 269 -8.55 -6.55 12.84
C PRO A 269 -9.27 -7.61 12.00
N ILE A 270 -9.08 -8.88 12.35
CA ILE A 270 -9.68 -10.03 11.67
C ILE A 270 -11.20 -10.10 11.81
N PHE A 271 -11.81 -9.36 12.74
CA PHE A 271 -13.27 -9.21 12.86
C PHE A 271 -13.83 -8.06 12.01
N ASP A 272 -12.99 -7.14 11.55
CA ASP A 272 -13.46 -6.05 10.68
C ASP A 272 -13.45 -6.48 9.21
N PHE A 273 -14.22 -5.80 8.38
CA PHE A 273 -14.16 -6.02 6.93
C PHE A 273 -12.85 -5.46 6.38
N ALA A 274 -12.21 -6.19 5.47
CA ALA A 274 -10.89 -5.83 4.95
C ALA A 274 -10.91 -4.45 4.27
N ARG A 275 -10.17 -3.48 4.82
CA ARG A 275 -9.96 -2.15 4.22
C ARG A 275 -8.62 -1.55 4.64
N PRO A 276 -8.10 -0.57 3.89
CA PRO A 276 -6.94 0.20 4.34
C PRO A 276 -7.29 1.02 5.60
N TYR A 277 -6.34 1.09 6.53
CA TYR A 277 -6.43 1.92 7.73
C TYR A 277 -5.33 2.98 7.73
N MET A 278 -5.62 4.15 8.31
CA MET A 278 -4.57 5.13 8.55
C MET A 278 -3.61 4.63 9.64
N PRO A 279 -2.30 4.95 9.59
CA PRO A 279 -1.33 4.42 10.56
C PRO A 279 -1.63 4.80 12.02
N ARG A 280 -2.45 5.83 12.25
CA ARG A 280 -2.92 6.23 13.58
C ARG A 280 -4.01 5.30 14.16
N VAL A 281 -4.62 4.43 13.35
CA VAL A 281 -5.66 3.49 13.76
C VAL A 281 -5.02 2.20 14.25
N ASN A 282 -5.19 1.91 15.53
CA ASN A 282 -4.61 0.75 16.21
C ASN A 282 -5.71 -0.12 16.80
N PHE A 283 -5.73 -1.38 16.42
CA PHE A 283 -6.70 -2.34 16.92
C PHE A 283 -6.22 -2.89 18.27
N VAL A 284 -7.09 -2.78 19.27
CA VAL A 284 -6.81 -3.17 20.67
C VAL A 284 -7.90 -4.12 21.20
N GLY A 285 -8.77 -4.62 20.32
CA GLY A 285 -9.83 -5.56 20.71
C GLY A 285 -9.25 -6.87 21.23
N GLY A 286 -9.80 -7.39 22.32
CA GLY A 286 -9.28 -8.59 22.98
C GLY A 286 -8.32 -8.33 24.14
N LEU A 287 -7.95 -7.07 24.43
CA LEU A 287 -7.03 -6.74 25.54
C LEU A 287 -7.45 -7.24 26.94
N HIS A 288 -8.75 -7.53 27.12
CA HIS A 288 -9.33 -8.04 28.36
C HIS A 288 -9.31 -9.57 28.43
N CYS A 289 -9.06 -10.25 27.31
CA CYS A 289 -8.96 -11.69 27.23
C CYS A 289 -7.65 -12.14 27.89
N LYS A 290 -7.74 -13.09 28.81
CA LYS A 290 -6.58 -13.58 29.56
C LYS A 290 -6.49 -15.09 29.52
N ASN A 291 -5.26 -15.58 29.47
CA ASN A 291 -4.99 -16.98 29.75
C ASN A 291 -5.14 -17.22 31.26
N GLN A 292 -6.10 -18.10 31.59
CA GLN A 292 -6.47 -18.61 32.92
C GLN A 292 -5.71 -18.04 34.13
N THR A 293 -6.32 -17.08 34.82
CA THR A 293 -5.99 -16.76 36.23
C THR A 293 -7.17 -16.07 36.94
N MET A 294 -8.23 -16.81 37.32
CA MET A 294 -9.07 -16.51 38.51
C MET A 294 -9.86 -17.75 38.94
N THR A 295 -10.11 -17.85 40.24
CA THR A 295 -10.85 -18.93 40.94
C THR A 295 -12.35 -18.86 40.64
N MET A 296 -12.95 -19.98 40.21
CA MET A 296 -14.41 -20.13 40.11
C MET A 296 -15.02 -20.54 41.46
N ASN A 297 -16.28 -20.18 41.69
CA ASN A 297 -17.04 -20.67 42.85
C ASN A 297 -17.05 -22.22 42.84
N ARG A 298 -16.81 -22.86 44.00
CA ARG A 298 -16.79 -24.32 44.15
C ARG A 298 -18.03 -25.01 43.58
N ASN A 299 -19.23 -24.46 43.81
CA ASN A 299 -20.47 -25.07 43.35
C ASN A 299 -20.59 -25.05 41.82
N LEU A 300 -20.23 -23.92 41.20
CA LEU A 300 -20.19 -23.78 39.75
C LEU A 300 -19.14 -24.72 39.14
N LEU A 301 -17.94 -24.78 39.75
CA LEU A 301 -16.86 -25.64 39.30
C LEU A 301 -17.25 -27.13 39.37
N GLN A 302 -17.91 -27.54 40.46
CA GLN A 302 -18.42 -28.90 40.61
C GLN A 302 -19.45 -29.24 39.53
N PHE A 303 -20.37 -28.32 39.23
CA PHE A 303 -21.38 -28.51 38.19
C PHE A 303 -20.77 -28.68 36.80
N VAL A 304 -19.83 -27.80 36.39
CA VAL A 304 -19.20 -27.88 35.06
C VAL A 304 -18.26 -29.08 34.92
N ASN A 305 -17.61 -29.50 36.01
CA ASN A 305 -16.78 -30.70 36.00
C ASN A 305 -17.60 -31.99 35.91
N ALA A 306 -18.81 -31.99 36.48
CA ALA A 306 -19.75 -33.11 36.39
C ALA A 306 -20.40 -33.23 35.01
N SER A 307 -20.29 -32.22 34.14
CA SER A 307 -20.79 -32.30 32.76
C SER A 307 -20.08 -33.42 31.97
N SER A 308 -20.79 -34.04 31.03
CA SER A 308 -20.26 -35.11 30.16
C SER A 308 -19.00 -34.67 29.41
N ASP A 309 -18.01 -35.55 29.24
CA ASP A 309 -16.82 -35.22 28.44
C ASP A 309 -17.15 -35.07 26.94
N GLN A 310 -18.13 -35.83 26.45
CA GLN A 310 -18.55 -35.77 25.05
C GLN A 310 -19.43 -34.54 24.79
N LYS A 311 -20.44 -34.33 25.64
CA LYS A 311 -21.47 -33.29 25.44
C LYS A 311 -21.19 -31.98 26.19
N GLY A 312 -20.34 -31.99 27.20
CA GLY A 312 -19.93 -30.77 27.91
C GLY A 312 -21.09 -29.90 28.39
N PHE A 313 -20.88 -28.59 28.37
CA PHE A 313 -21.92 -27.60 28.68
C PHE A 313 -22.02 -26.49 27.64
N ILE A 314 -23.18 -25.85 27.60
CA ILE A 314 -23.46 -24.63 26.84
C ILE A 314 -23.57 -23.46 27.83
N LEU A 315 -22.78 -22.41 27.59
CA LEU A 315 -22.90 -21.15 28.31
C LEU A 315 -24.01 -20.30 27.68
N ILE A 316 -24.89 -19.74 28.50
CA ILE A 316 -25.93 -18.79 28.09
C ILE A 316 -25.64 -17.46 28.78
N SER A 317 -25.29 -16.42 28.04
CA SER A 317 -24.98 -15.12 28.62
C SER A 317 -25.64 -13.94 27.90
N GLY A 318 -26.14 -13.02 28.74
CA GLY A 318 -26.75 -11.76 28.33
C GLY A 318 -25.79 -10.56 28.42
N GLY A 319 -24.59 -10.77 28.95
CA GLY A 319 -23.65 -9.70 29.25
C GLY A 319 -24.26 -8.62 30.15
N PHE A 320 -23.93 -7.36 29.87
CA PHE A 320 -24.52 -6.19 30.56
C PHE A 320 -25.84 -5.73 29.92
N SER A 321 -26.12 -6.17 28.70
CA SER A 321 -27.17 -5.63 27.84
C SER A 321 -28.51 -6.36 27.97
N ILE A 322 -28.54 -7.61 28.44
CA ILE A 322 -29.81 -8.36 28.58
C ILE A 322 -30.18 -8.48 30.05
N LYS A 323 -31.36 -7.98 30.41
CA LYS A 323 -31.95 -8.13 31.75
C LYS A 323 -33.06 -9.17 31.67
N TRP A 324 -32.80 -10.37 32.17
CA TRP A 324 -33.78 -11.47 32.18
C TRP A 324 -34.99 -11.19 33.08
N SER A 325 -34.86 -10.28 34.05
CA SER A 325 -35.99 -9.78 34.84
C SER A 325 -37.05 -9.02 34.03
N LYS A 326 -36.71 -8.60 32.82
CA LYS A 326 -37.60 -7.90 31.88
C LYS A 326 -37.90 -8.72 30.62
N ALA A 327 -37.37 -9.93 30.53
CA ALA A 327 -37.67 -10.82 29.42
C ALA A 327 -39.15 -11.26 29.50
N PRO A 328 -39.88 -11.36 28.36
CA PRO A 328 -41.20 -11.94 28.33
C PRO A 328 -41.18 -13.36 28.93
N SER A 329 -42.15 -13.70 29.78
CA SER A 329 -42.22 -15.01 30.44
C SER A 329 -42.19 -16.17 29.43
N GLU A 330 -42.89 -16.02 28.31
CA GLU A 330 -42.90 -16.98 27.20
C GLU A 330 -41.49 -17.33 26.69
N VAL A 331 -40.59 -16.35 26.61
CA VAL A 331 -39.22 -16.55 26.13
C VAL A 331 -38.42 -17.39 27.12
N VAL A 332 -38.55 -17.09 28.41
CA VAL A 332 -37.90 -17.83 29.50
C VAL A 332 -38.45 -19.26 29.57
N GLU A 333 -39.78 -19.43 29.47
CA GLU A 333 -40.45 -20.74 29.47
C GLU A 333 -40.05 -21.60 28.27
N ASN A 334 -39.96 -21.01 27.07
CA ASN A 334 -39.51 -21.71 25.87
C ASN A 334 -38.05 -22.20 25.98
N LEU A 335 -37.16 -21.37 26.53
CA LEU A 335 -35.75 -21.74 26.73
C LEU A 335 -35.59 -22.83 27.81
N VAL A 336 -36.26 -22.68 28.96
CA VAL A 336 -36.26 -23.70 30.03
C VAL A 336 -36.88 -25.01 29.53
N GLY A 337 -37.97 -24.93 28.76
CA GLY A 337 -38.60 -26.08 28.13
C GLY A 337 -37.67 -26.82 27.16
N ALA A 338 -36.88 -26.08 26.36
CA ALA A 338 -35.89 -26.66 25.46
C ALA A 338 -34.76 -27.35 26.23
N ILE A 339 -34.25 -26.73 27.29
CA ILE A 339 -33.20 -27.30 28.16
C ILE A 339 -33.67 -28.59 28.83
N ARG A 340 -34.95 -28.66 29.24
CA ARG A 340 -35.54 -29.84 29.87
C ARG A 340 -35.62 -31.05 28.93
N GLU A 341 -35.82 -30.82 27.63
CA GLU A 341 -35.91 -31.89 26.62
C GLU A 341 -34.53 -32.46 26.21
N ILE A 342 -33.43 -31.83 26.65
CA ILE A 342 -32.06 -32.24 26.30
C ILE A 342 -31.25 -32.50 27.59
N PRO A 343 -31.57 -33.56 28.35
CA PRO A 343 -30.97 -33.82 29.67
C PRO A 343 -29.48 -34.23 29.61
N ASP A 344 -28.98 -34.60 28.44
CA ASP A 344 -27.61 -35.04 28.17
C ASP A 344 -26.61 -33.89 28.00
N ILE A 345 -27.08 -32.64 27.88
CA ILE A 345 -26.26 -31.44 27.82
C ILE A 345 -26.46 -30.62 29.10
N SER A 346 -25.36 -30.16 29.71
CA SER A 346 -25.41 -29.23 30.84
C SER A 346 -25.49 -27.77 30.35
N PHE A 347 -26.20 -26.92 31.09
CA PHE A 347 -26.37 -25.51 30.76
C PHE A 347 -25.96 -24.63 31.94
N VAL A 348 -25.17 -23.60 31.65
CA VAL A 348 -24.78 -22.59 32.63
C VAL A 348 -25.33 -21.25 32.15
N TRP A 349 -26.24 -20.64 32.91
CA TRP A 349 -26.99 -19.48 32.45
C TRP A 349 -26.82 -18.27 33.39
N GLN A 350 -26.30 -17.17 32.83
CA GLN A 350 -26.33 -15.87 33.48
C GLN A 350 -27.77 -15.36 33.51
N TYR A 351 -28.42 -15.44 34.67
CA TYR A 351 -29.85 -15.20 34.83
C TYR A 351 -30.13 -14.36 36.07
N ASN A 352 -30.72 -13.18 35.86
CA ASN A 352 -31.11 -12.23 36.90
C ASN A 352 -32.63 -12.00 36.96
N GLY A 353 -33.42 -12.94 36.43
CA GLY A 353 -34.88 -12.89 36.40
C GLY A 353 -35.54 -13.53 37.63
N PRO A 354 -36.89 -13.60 37.65
CA PRO A 354 -37.64 -14.27 38.70
C PRO A 354 -37.23 -15.73 38.86
N ALA A 355 -37.33 -16.28 40.08
CA ALA A 355 -36.99 -17.68 40.34
C ALA A 355 -37.69 -18.63 39.36
N LEU A 356 -36.92 -19.51 38.73
CA LEU A 356 -37.44 -20.47 37.75
C LEU A 356 -38.34 -21.49 38.44
N LYS A 357 -39.51 -21.76 37.85
CA LYS A 357 -40.43 -22.79 38.33
C LYS A 357 -39.91 -24.17 37.89
N ASP A 358 -39.55 -25.00 38.87
CA ASP A 358 -39.02 -26.36 38.67
C ASP A 358 -37.83 -26.41 37.68
N PRO A 359 -36.66 -25.82 38.05
CA PRO A 359 -35.51 -25.76 37.17
C PRO A 359 -34.96 -27.17 36.86
N PRO A 360 -34.68 -27.49 35.57
CA PRO A 360 -34.09 -28.76 35.19
C PRO A 360 -32.75 -29.04 35.92
N LYS A 361 -32.48 -30.29 36.27
CA LYS A 361 -31.24 -30.69 36.97
C LYS A 361 -29.96 -30.40 36.17
N ASN A 362 -30.07 -30.33 34.84
CA ASN A 362 -28.98 -30.00 33.92
C ASN A 362 -28.80 -28.48 33.73
N LEU A 363 -29.41 -27.63 34.55
CA LEU A 363 -29.30 -26.17 34.47
C LEU A 363 -28.70 -25.59 35.76
N PHE A 364 -27.65 -24.78 35.61
CA PHE A 364 -27.10 -23.93 36.66
C PHE A 364 -27.35 -22.46 36.33
N THR A 365 -27.90 -21.69 37.26
CA THR A 365 -28.16 -20.25 37.09
C THR A 365 -27.42 -19.41 38.13
N ALA A 366 -26.87 -18.28 37.70
CA ALA A 366 -26.37 -17.24 38.60
C ALA A 366 -26.56 -15.85 37.98
N GLU A 367 -26.71 -14.83 38.82
CA GLU A 367 -26.86 -13.44 38.34
C GLU A 367 -25.62 -12.95 37.58
N TRP A 368 -24.43 -13.35 38.04
CA TRP A 368 -23.15 -13.05 37.41
C TRP A 368 -22.31 -14.31 37.24
N LEU A 369 -21.68 -14.47 36.06
CA LEU A 369 -20.85 -15.62 35.74
C LEU A 369 -19.42 -15.19 35.35
N PRO A 370 -18.39 -15.98 35.74
CA PRO A 370 -17.03 -15.79 35.28
C PRO A 370 -16.89 -16.27 33.82
N GLN A 371 -17.40 -15.47 32.87
CA GLN A 371 -17.58 -15.86 31.47
C GLN A 371 -16.29 -16.37 30.80
N GLN A 372 -15.17 -15.63 30.90
CA GLN A 372 -13.91 -16.08 30.30
C GLN A 372 -13.43 -17.41 30.88
N GLN A 373 -13.58 -17.62 32.19
CA GLN A 373 -13.17 -18.87 32.84
C GLN A 373 -14.05 -20.05 32.37
N LEU A 374 -15.34 -19.80 32.14
CA LEU A 374 -16.25 -20.80 31.60
C LEU A 374 -15.95 -21.11 30.13
N LEU A 375 -15.69 -20.08 29.31
CA LEU A 375 -15.32 -20.27 27.91
C LEU A 375 -13.97 -20.98 27.76
N ALA A 376 -13.00 -20.69 28.62
CA ALA A 376 -11.71 -21.36 28.67
C ALA A 376 -11.77 -22.81 29.17
N HIS A 377 -12.91 -23.26 29.72
CA HIS A 377 -13.04 -24.59 30.28
C HIS A 377 -13.07 -25.65 29.17
N SER A 378 -12.34 -26.75 29.33
CA SER A 378 -12.22 -27.82 28.31
C SER A 378 -13.55 -28.49 27.97
N LYS A 379 -14.55 -28.41 28.86
CA LYS A 379 -15.92 -28.91 28.66
C LYS A 379 -16.89 -27.87 28.08
N SER A 380 -16.45 -26.64 27.80
CA SER A 380 -17.26 -25.67 27.07
C SER A 380 -17.43 -26.13 25.62
N ARG A 381 -18.67 -26.21 25.14
CA ARG A 381 -18.98 -26.68 23.77
C ARG A 381 -19.58 -25.60 22.89
N ALA A 382 -20.39 -24.71 23.46
CA ALA A 382 -20.97 -23.59 22.74
C ALA A 382 -21.32 -22.44 23.69
N HIS A 383 -21.48 -21.25 23.11
CA HIS A 383 -21.92 -20.06 23.79
C HIS A 383 -23.17 -19.50 23.12
N LEU A 384 -24.32 -19.56 23.80
CA LEU A 384 -25.50 -18.81 23.42
C LEU A 384 -25.34 -17.36 23.88
N SER A 385 -25.19 -16.45 22.93
CA SER A 385 -24.87 -15.05 23.18
C SER A 385 -25.75 -14.10 22.39
N HIS A 386 -26.07 -12.95 22.98
CA HIS A 386 -26.83 -11.89 22.32
C HIS A 386 -26.03 -11.11 21.25
N GLY A 387 -24.74 -11.41 21.10
CA GLY A 387 -23.86 -10.76 20.10
C GLY A 387 -23.09 -9.53 20.61
N GLY A 388 -23.04 -9.29 21.92
CA GLY A 388 -22.17 -8.26 22.48
C GLY A 388 -20.71 -8.46 22.06
N VAL A 389 -20.02 -7.40 21.63
CA VAL A 389 -18.68 -7.50 21.01
C VAL A 389 -17.68 -8.25 21.89
N ASN A 390 -17.64 -7.97 23.19
CA ASN A 390 -16.75 -8.69 24.11
C ASN A 390 -17.11 -10.18 24.21
N SER A 391 -18.40 -10.51 24.29
CA SER A 391 -18.82 -11.92 24.37
C SER A 391 -18.43 -12.68 23.12
N VAL A 392 -18.54 -12.03 21.96
CA VAL A 392 -18.11 -12.58 20.68
C VAL A 392 -16.58 -12.76 20.66
N VAL A 393 -15.81 -11.73 21.02
CA VAL A 393 -14.34 -11.77 21.06
C VAL A 393 -13.84 -12.83 22.04
N GLU A 394 -14.37 -12.91 23.26
CA GLU A 394 -14.00 -13.91 24.26
C GLU A 394 -14.32 -15.34 23.80
N SER A 395 -15.43 -15.53 23.07
CA SER A 395 -15.78 -16.85 22.52
C SER A 395 -14.78 -17.29 21.47
N VAL A 396 -14.40 -16.38 20.55
CA VAL A 396 -13.40 -16.68 19.54
C VAL A 396 -12.02 -16.86 20.16
N TRP A 397 -11.63 -16.03 21.13
CA TRP A 397 -10.37 -16.17 21.87
C TRP A 397 -10.21 -17.55 22.52
N HIS A 398 -11.31 -18.15 22.99
CA HIS A 398 -11.33 -19.50 23.58
C HIS A 398 -11.75 -20.61 22.59
N GLY A 399 -11.98 -20.27 21.31
CA GLY A 399 -12.37 -21.21 20.28
C GLY A 399 -13.73 -21.87 20.53
N VAL A 400 -14.67 -21.20 21.18
CA VAL A 400 -16.00 -21.74 21.52
C VAL A 400 -17.04 -21.26 20.50
N PRO A 401 -17.68 -22.17 19.72
CA PRO A 401 -18.71 -21.82 18.75
C PRO A 401 -19.89 -21.05 19.35
N ILE A 402 -20.48 -20.15 18.57
CA ILE A 402 -21.54 -19.24 19.05
C ILE A 402 -22.91 -19.65 18.49
N ILE A 403 -23.89 -19.72 19.39
CA ILE A 403 -25.33 -19.66 19.05
C ILE A 403 -25.76 -18.20 19.22
N GLY A 404 -25.83 -17.47 18.12
CA GLY A 404 -26.13 -16.04 18.10
C GLY A 404 -27.63 -15.77 18.26
N TRP A 405 -27.99 -14.97 19.24
CA TRP A 405 -29.37 -14.49 19.44
C TRP A 405 -29.41 -12.96 19.35
N PRO A 406 -29.51 -12.40 18.14
CA PRO A 406 -29.33 -10.97 17.92
C PRO A 406 -30.53 -10.15 18.44
N LEU A 407 -30.38 -9.53 19.61
CA LEU A 407 -31.43 -8.69 20.23
C LEU A 407 -31.28 -7.20 19.88
N THR A 408 -30.05 -6.77 19.56
CA THR A 408 -29.72 -5.40 19.13
C THR A 408 -29.14 -5.36 17.71
N SER A 409 -29.17 -4.19 17.08
CA SER A 409 -28.59 -3.99 15.73
C SER A 409 -27.08 -4.26 15.73
N ASN A 410 -26.35 -3.70 16.70
CA ASN A 410 -24.91 -3.95 16.87
C ASN A 410 -24.61 -5.43 17.17
N GLY A 411 -25.45 -6.09 17.99
CA GLY A 411 -25.30 -7.51 18.30
C GLY A 411 -25.45 -8.38 17.06
N ARG A 412 -26.42 -8.05 16.19
CA ARG A 412 -26.60 -8.71 14.88
C ARG A 412 -25.37 -8.58 14.01
N ASP A 413 -24.83 -7.39 13.84
CA ASP A 413 -23.64 -7.17 13.00
C ASP A 413 -22.42 -7.95 13.50
N ASN A 414 -22.23 -8.05 14.82
CA ASN A 414 -21.14 -8.85 15.39
C ASN A 414 -21.34 -10.35 15.11
N LEU A 415 -22.57 -10.84 15.20
CA LEU A 415 -22.91 -12.25 14.93
C LEU A 415 -22.88 -12.60 13.43
N LEU A 416 -23.15 -11.64 12.55
CA LEU A 416 -23.03 -11.84 11.10
C LEU A 416 -21.61 -12.23 10.71
N ARG A 417 -20.59 -11.63 11.32
CA ARG A 417 -19.17 -11.96 11.09
C ARG A 417 -18.83 -13.40 11.48
N ILE A 418 -19.48 -13.91 12.52
CA ILE A 418 -19.28 -15.28 13.01
C ILE A 418 -19.97 -16.29 12.10
N THR A 419 -21.21 -16.00 11.71
CA THR A 419 -22.01 -16.90 10.87
C THR A 419 -21.55 -16.92 9.42
N ALA A 420 -21.09 -15.79 8.86
CA ALA A 420 -20.48 -15.73 7.53
C ALA A 420 -19.24 -16.64 7.40
N ARG A 421 -18.51 -16.84 8.51
CA ARG A 421 -17.35 -17.74 8.60
C ARG A 421 -17.70 -19.16 9.00
N GLN A 422 -18.99 -19.48 9.12
CA GLN A 422 -19.45 -20.80 9.56
C GLN A 422 -18.88 -21.23 10.93
N ALA A 423 -18.48 -20.27 11.77
CA ALA A 423 -17.96 -20.49 13.13
C ALA A 423 -19.09 -20.48 14.20
N GLY A 424 -20.34 -20.32 13.77
CA GLY A 424 -21.51 -20.35 14.63
C GLY A 424 -22.79 -20.33 13.81
N LEU A 425 -23.93 -20.29 14.50
CA LEU A 425 -25.25 -20.18 13.89
C LEU A 425 -26.04 -19.05 14.52
N MET A 426 -27.00 -18.48 13.81
CA MET A 426 -27.85 -17.39 14.29
C MET A 426 -29.29 -17.87 14.41
N LEU A 427 -29.98 -17.45 15.47
CA LEU A 427 -31.42 -17.66 15.64
C LEU A 427 -32.19 -16.66 14.78
N ASP A 428 -33.16 -17.15 14.02
CA ASP A 428 -33.90 -16.36 13.04
C ASP A 428 -34.93 -15.40 13.65
N ARG A 429 -35.25 -15.57 14.94
CA ARG A 429 -36.32 -14.83 15.64
C ARG A 429 -35.86 -14.32 16.98
N LYS A 430 -36.32 -13.12 17.36
CA LYS A 430 -36.08 -12.55 18.69
C LYS A 430 -36.84 -13.27 19.81
N LYS A 431 -38.02 -13.81 19.49
CA LYS A 431 -38.82 -14.69 20.37
C LYS A 431 -38.91 -16.09 19.77
N PRO A 432 -37.81 -16.86 19.78
CA PRO A 432 -37.80 -18.18 19.16
C PRO A 432 -38.70 -19.15 19.95
N PRO A 433 -39.52 -19.97 19.27
CA PRO A 433 -40.26 -21.03 19.93
C PRO A 433 -39.30 -22.10 20.44
N LYS A 434 -39.74 -22.90 21.42
CA LYS A 434 -38.96 -24.00 22.03
C LYS A 434 -38.18 -24.85 21.01
N GLN A 435 -38.83 -25.25 19.91
CA GLN A 435 -38.22 -26.11 18.88
C GLN A 435 -36.99 -25.49 18.19
N HIS A 436 -36.94 -24.16 18.07
CA HIS A 436 -35.80 -23.49 17.46
C HIS A 436 -34.57 -23.53 18.37
N PHE A 437 -34.75 -23.43 19.69
CA PHE A 437 -33.66 -23.63 20.65
C PHE A 437 -33.14 -25.06 20.60
N ILE A 438 -34.03 -26.06 20.61
CA ILE A 438 -33.65 -27.48 20.51
C ILE A 438 -32.83 -27.72 19.25
N SER A 439 -33.32 -27.25 18.10
CA SER A 439 -32.61 -27.35 16.82
C SER A 439 -31.22 -26.70 16.88
N ALA A 440 -31.11 -25.48 17.43
CA ALA A 440 -29.84 -24.79 17.59
C ALA A 440 -28.85 -25.55 18.50
N PHE A 441 -29.31 -26.06 19.64
CA PHE A 441 -28.49 -26.82 20.58
C PHE A 441 -27.97 -28.14 20.00
N HIS A 442 -28.71 -28.78 19.10
CA HIS A 442 -28.21 -29.96 18.38
C HIS A 442 -27.27 -29.57 17.23
N ARG A 443 -27.64 -28.57 16.42
CA ARG A 443 -26.88 -28.17 15.22
C ARG A 443 -25.49 -27.65 15.54
N ILE A 444 -25.30 -26.96 16.66
CA ILE A 444 -23.97 -26.39 17.01
C ILE A 444 -22.89 -27.47 17.22
N TYR A 445 -23.27 -28.74 17.46
CA TYR A 445 -22.34 -29.86 17.59
C TYR A 445 -21.87 -30.43 16.25
N ILE A 446 -22.37 -29.94 15.12
CA ILE A 446 -21.82 -30.29 13.82
C ILE A 446 -20.35 -29.87 13.80
N LYS A 447 -19.47 -30.85 13.48
CA LYS A 447 -18.01 -30.75 13.60
C LYS A 447 -17.43 -29.46 13.02
N HIS A 448 -17.94 -29.07 11.85
CA HIS A 448 -17.48 -27.89 11.10
C HIS A 448 -17.53 -26.59 11.93
N TYR A 449 -18.56 -26.35 12.74
CA TYR A 449 -18.64 -25.12 13.54
C TYR A 449 -17.47 -24.98 14.52
N LYS A 450 -17.03 -26.10 15.11
CA LYS A 450 -15.88 -26.13 16.01
C LYS A 450 -14.57 -26.01 15.24
N GLU A 451 -14.45 -26.66 14.08
CA GLU A 451 -13.26 -26.59 13.23
C GLU A 451 -13.01 -25.15 12.75
N GLU A 452 -14.04 -24.47 12.20
CA GLU A 452 -13.93 -23.08 11.77
C GLU A 452 -13.68 -22.11 12.91
N MET A 453 -14.30 -22.36 14.07
CA MET A 453 -14.06 -21.54 15.25
C MET A 453 -12.61 -21.66 15.76
N LEU A 454 -11.99 -22.84 15.66
CA LEU A 454 -10.58 -23.03 16.02
C LEU A 454 -9.65 -22.34 15.02
N ILE A 455 -9.97 -22.38 13.72
CA ILE A 455 -9.24 -21.61 12.69
C ILE A 455 -9.37 -20.10 12.98
N PHE A 456 -10.57 -19.64 13.36
CA PHE A 456 -10.77 -18.25 13.69
C PHE A 456 -10.05 -17.84 14.99
N GLN A 457 -10.05 -18.71 16.00
CA GLN A 457 -9.26 -18.51 17.22
C GLN A 457 -7.78 -18.33 16.89
N ASP A 458 -7.21 -19.23 16.10
CA ASP A 458 -5.80 -19.22 15.71
C ASP A 458 -5.41 -17.87 15.08
N MET A 459 -6.22 -17.38 14.13
CA MET A 459 -6.01 -16.07 13.51
C MET A 459 -6.12 -14.87 14.47
N VAL A 460 -6.87 -14.99 15.58
CA VAL A 460 -7.00 -13.94 16.59
C VAL A 460 -5.84 -13.94 17.57
N ILE A 461 -5.34 -15.12 17.96
CA ILE A 461 -4.31 -15.26 18.99
C ILE A 461 -2.88 -15.34 18.42
N ASP A 462 -2.71 -15.61 17.12
CA ASP A 462 -1.41 -15.60 16.44
C ASP A 462 -0.96 -14.16 16.15
N VAL A 463 -0.56 -13.47 17.21
CA VAL A 463 -0.08 -12.08 17.18
C VAL A 463 1.28 -11.97 17.87
N PRO A 464 2.20 -11.11 17.38
CA PRO A 464 3.55 -10.98 17.95
C PRO A 464 3.57 -10.27 19.32
N TYR A 465 2.45 -9.71 19.76
CA TYR A 465 2.27 -9.02 21.04
C TYR A 465 0.82 -9.12 21.49
N THR A 466 0.56 -8.97 22.79
CA THR A 466 -0.81 -8.83 23.30
C THR A 466 -1.35 -7.43 23.05
N GLU A 467 -2.65 -7.30 22.83
CA GLU A 467 -3.34 -6.04 22.59
C GLU A 467 -3.28 -5.09 23.79
N LEU A 468 -3.17 -5.65 24.99
CA LEU A 468 -2.91 -4.89 26.21
C LEU A 468 -1.51 -4.25 26.19
N ASN A 469 -0.47 -5.00 25.79
CA ASN A 469 0.87 -4.44 25.65
C ASN A 469 0.95 -3.45 24.48
N HIS A 470 0.24 -3.72 23.38
CA HIS A 470 0.16 -2.84 22.22
C HIS A 470 -0.49 -1.49 22.55
N SER A 471 -1.61 -1.51 23.25
CA SER A 471 -2.31 -0.30 23.67
C SER A 471 -1.46 0.53 24.64
N ALA A 472 -0.87 -0.09 25.66
CA ALA A 472 0.05 0.59 26.57
C ALA A 472 1.26 1.19 25.83
N PHE A 473 1.86 0.44 24.90
CA PHE A 473 2.96 0.93 24.07
C PHE A 473 2.59 2.19 23.31
N TRP A 474 1.43 2.24 22.66
CA TRP A 474 1.00 3.41 21.87
C TRP A 474 0.70 4.63 22.73
N VAL A 475 0.14 4.42 23.93
CA VAL A 475 -0.04 5.50 24.92
C VAL A 475 1.33 6.09 25.29
N GLU A 476 2.29 5.26 25.66
CA GLU A 476 3.65 5.73 25.98
C GLU A 476 4.37 6.33 24.76
N PHE A 477 4.12 5.81 23.56
CA PHE A 477 4.73 6.30 22.33
C PHE A 477 4.35 7.75 22.07
N ILE A 478 3.06 8.09 22.17
CA ILE A 478 2.64 9.49 22.00
C ILE A 478 3.07 10.38 23.17
N ILE A 479 3.19 9.85 24.38
CA ILE A 479 3.80 10.59 25.51
C ILE A 479 5.25 10.97 25.19
N ARG A 480 6.05 10.02 24.68
CA ARG A 480 7.47 10.23 24.36
C ARG A 480 7.70 11.15 23.16
N HIS A 481 6.84 11.08 22.15
CA HIS A 481 7.09 11.74 20.86
C HIS A 481 6.21 12.97 20.60
N GLN A 482 5.22 13.21 21.45
CA GLN A 482 4.25 14.31 21.43
C GLN A 482 3.38 14.47 20.18
N GLU A 483 3.84 14.17 18.97
CA GLU A 483 2.97 14.00 17.80
C GLU A 483 3.51 12.92 16.88
N VAL A 484 2.63 12.35 16.06
CA VAL A 484 2.98 11.34 15.05
C VAL A 484 2.62 11.88 13.66
N PRO A 485 3.34 12.88 13.11
CA PRO A 485 2.95 13.53 11.85
C PRO A 485 2.83 12.55 10.69
N HIS A 486 3.67 11.51 10.67
CA HIS A 486 3.64 10.45 9.65
C HIS A 486 2.42 9.52 9.75
N ALA A 487 1.66 9.59 10.85
CA ALA A 487 0.42 8.84 11.02
C ALA A 487 -0.83 9.64 10.63
N ARG A 488 -0.67 10.93 10.29
CA ARG A 488 -1.71 11.78 9.69
C ARG A 488 -1.71 11.64 8.17
N SER A 489 -2.87 11.80 7.55
CA SER A 489 -3.01 11.72 6.10
C SER A 489 -2.74 13.08 5.49
N GLY A 490 -2.10 13.15 4.32
CA GLY A 490 -2.05 14.41 3.55
C GLY A 490 -3.44 14.94 3.16
N ALA A 491 -4.47 14.09 3.24
CA ALA A 491 -5.87 14.50 3.14
C ALA A 491 -6.33 15.43 4.27
N ASP A 492 -5.58 15.53 5.37
CA ASP A 492 -5.77 16.52 6.46
C ASP A 492 -5.69 17.96 5.98
N ASP A 493 -4.91 18.21 4.93
CA ASP A 493 -4.70 19.55 4.40
C ASP A 493 -5.55 19.85 3.14
N LEU A 494 -6.40 18.91 2.69
CA LEU A 494 -7.20 19.04 1.48
C LEU A 494 -8.65 19.41 1.78
N ASN A 495 -9.22 20.33 0.99
CA ASN A 495 -10.66 20.56 1.00
C ASN A 495 -11.40 19.46 0.20
N ILE A 496 -12.74 19.40 0.34
CA ILE A 496 -13.56 18.34 -0.28
C ILE A 496 -13.44 18.28 -1.81
N PHE A 497 -13.25 19.43 -2.48
CA PHE A 497 -13.10 19.47 -3.93
C PHE A 497 -11.76 18.89 -4.37
N GLN A 498 -10.68 19.25 -3.66
CA GLN A 498 -9.33 18.73 -3.92
C GLN A 498 -9.24 17.23 -3.60
N TYR A 499 -9.81 16.79 -2.48
CA TYR A 499 -9.79 15.39 -2.05
C TYR A 499 -10.44 14.46 -3.09
N PHE A 500 -11.57 14.87 -3.66
CA PHE A 500 -12.27 14.12 -4.71
C PHE A 500 -11.88 14.53 -6.14
N LEU A 501 -10.87 15.39 -6.31
CA LEU A 501 -10.40 15.92 -7.60
C LEU A 501 -11.52 16.55 -8.44
N VAL A 502 -12.56 17.11 -7.80
CA VAL A 502 -13.72 17.70 -8.46
C VAL A 502 -13.29 18.91 -9.29
N ASP A 503 -12.34 19.70 -8.79
CA ASP A 503 -11.71 20.81 -9.48
C ASP A 503 -11.01 20.36 -10.78
N VAL A 504 -10.23 19.29 -10.73
CA VAL A 504 -9.56 18.70 -11.89
C VAL A 504 -10.57 18.14 -12.89
N ILE A 505 -11.60 17.42 -12.41
CA ILE A 505 -12.66 16.87 -13.27
C ILE A 505 -13.40 18.00 -14.00
N LEU A 506 -13.80 19.06 -13.28
CA LEU A 506 -14.46 20.22 -13.88
C LEU A 506 -13.57 20.92 -14.91
N PHE A 507 -12.26 21.06 -14.63
CA PHE A 507 -11.30 21.60 -15.58
C PHE A 507 -11.20 20.75 -16.85
N LEU A 508 -11.07 19.42 -16.73
CA LEU A 508 -10.97 18.51 -17.87
C LEU A 508 -12.26 18.47 -18.70
N VAL A 509 -13.43 18.49 -18.06
CA VAL A 509 -14.73 18.57 -18.75
C VAL A 509 -14.86 19.91 -19.48
N GLY A 510 -14.54 21.02 -18.82
CA GLY A 510 -14.55 22.35 -19.43
C GLY A 510 -13.62 22.46 -20.64
N LEU A 511 -12.40 21.92 -20.52
CA LEU A 511 -11.43 21.86 -21.62
C LEU A 511 -11.96 21.03 -22.80
N SER A 512 -12.59 19.88 -22.51
CA SER A 512 -13.19 19.02 -23.53
C SER A 512 -14.35 19.70 -24.26
N LEU A 513 -15.21 20.43 -23.52
CA LEU A 513 -16.29 21.22 -24.10
C LEU A 513 -15.78 22.38 -24.96
N LEU A 514 -14.70 23.05 -24.54
CA LEU A 514 -14.05 24.10 -25.32
C LEU A 514 -13.47 23.57 -26.63
N ILE A 515 -12.77 22.43 -26.59
CA ILE A 515 -12.24 21.77 -27.78
C ILE A 515 -13.38 21.41 -28.75
N LEU A 516 -14.48 20.85 -28.23
CA LEU A 516 -15.66 20.51 -29.02
C LEU A 516 -16.28 21.75 -29.68
N TYR A 517 -16.43 22.85 -28.92
CA TYR A 517 -16.94 24.12 -29.42
C TYR A 517 -16.06 24.69 -30.55
N LEU A 518 -14.73 24.69 -30.36
CA LEU A 518 -13.78 25.17 -31.38
C LEU A 518 -13.82 24.31 -32.65
N LEU A 519 -13.94 22.99 -32.52
CA LEU A 519 -14.15 22.07 -33.65
C LEU A 519 -15.42 22.40 -34.43
N ILE A 520 -16.55 22.59 -33.74
CA ILE A 520 -17.82 22.97 -34.37
C ILE A 520 -17.69 24.34 -35.07
N PHE A 521 -17.02 25.30 -34.43
CA PHE A 521 -16.79 26.62 -35.01
C PHE A 521 -15.93 26.57 -36.28
N LEU A 522 -14.81 25.83 -36.24
CA LEU A 522 -13.94 25.61 -37.40
C LEU A 522 -14.67 24.93 -38.55
N LEU A 523 -15.50 23.91 -38.26
CA LEU A 523 -16.33 23.24 -39.27
C LEU A 523 -17.34 24.22 -39.89
N LYS A 524 -17.99 25.07 -39.09
CA LYS A 524 -18.89 26.13 -39.60
C LYS A 524 -18.15 27.13 -40.49
N MET A 525 -16.95 27.54 -40.10
CA MET A 525 -16.11 28.43 -40.91
C MET A 525 -15.69 27.79 -42.22
N LEU A 526 -15.22 26.54 -42.19
CA LEU A 526 -14.84 25.78 -43.37
C LEU A 526 -16.02 25.65 -44.33
N PHE A 527 -17.21 25.35 -43.81
CA PHE A 527 -18.44 25.28 -44.61
C PHE A 527 -18.78 26.61 -45.28
N ARG A 528 -18.70 27.74 -44.55
CA ARG A 528 -18.89 29.08 -45.11
C ARG A 528 -17.85 29.40 -46.20
N LEU A 529 -16.59 29.02 -45.99
CA LEU A 529 -15.51 29.24 -46.95
C LEU A 529 -15.70 28.40 -48.22
N ILE A 530 -16.11 27.14 -48.10
CA ILE A 530 -16.44 26.29 -49.24
C ILE A 530 -17.57 26.93 -50.05
N ILE A 531 -18.63 27.43 -49.40
CA ILE A 531 -19.72 28.15 -50.08
C ILE A 531 -19.20 29.41 -50.80
N LEU A 532 -18.30 30.18 -50.19
CA LEU A 532 -17.71 31.37 -50.81
C LEU A 532 -16.87 31.01 -52.05
N LEU A 533 -16.04 29.97 -51.95
CA LEU A 533 -15.19 29.49 -53.04
C LEU A 533 -16.00 28.93 -54.22
N ILE A 534 -17.13 28.27 -53.95
CA ILE A 534 -18.08 27.83 -54.99
C ILE A 534 -18.68 29.04 -55.75
N LYS A 535 -18.88 30.17 -55.06
CA LYS A 535 -19.49 31.39 -55.63
C LYS A 535 -18.50 32.30 -56.39
N LEU A 536 -17.19 32.10 -56.27
CA LEU A 536 -16.18 32.92 -56.95
C LEU A 536 -16.02 32.54 -58.45
N PRO A 537 -16.01 33.50 -59.38
CA PRO A 537 -15.75 33.24 -60.80
C PRO A 537 -14.27 32.89 -61.03
N PHE A 538 -14.04 31.81 -61.79
CA PHE A 538 -12.72 31.18 -61.98
C PHE A 538 -11.69 32.10 -62.65
N ALA A 539 -12.15 33.10 -63.42
CA ALA A 539 -11.30 34.08 -64.10
C ALA A 539 -10.49 34.99 -63.15
N ALA A 540 -10.91 35.14 -61.88
CA ALA A 540 -10.20 35.99 -60.91
C ALA A 540 -9.11 35.25 -60.10
N VAL A 541 -9.11 33.91 -60.11
CA VAL A 541 -8.27 33.10 -59.20
C VAL A 541 -7.02 32.54 -59.90
N ALA A 542 -7.05 32.40 -61.23
CA ALA A 542 -5.95 31.84 -62.02
C ALA A 542 -4.60 32.58 -61.89
N PRO A 543 -4.54 33.93 -61.87
CA PRO A 543 -3.25 34.65 -61.81
C PRO A 543 -2.54 34.53 -60.46
N LEU A 544 -3.30 34.40 -59.37
CA LEU A 544 -2.78 34.26 -58.00
C LEU A 544 -2.16 32.88 -57.75
N LEU A 545 -2.75 31.84 -58.35
CA LEU A 545 -2.23 30.47 -58.24
C LEU A 545 -0.90 30.29 -58.99
N ASP A 546 -0.73 30.94 -60.15
CA ASP A 546 0.55 30.95 -60.89
C ASP A 546 1.66 31.70 -60.13
N LEU A 547 1.32 32.82 -59.48
CA LEU A 547 2.29 33.61 -58.71
C LEU A 547 2.77 32.87 -57.45
N CYS A 548 1.86 32.20 -56.72
CA CYS A 548 2.21 31.38 -55.56
C CYS A 548 3.05 30.14 -55.96
N PHE A 549 2.85 29.60 -57.16
CA PHE A 549 3.59 28.44 -57.66
C PHE A 549 5.05 28.80 -58.02
N ASN A 550 5.24 29.95 -58.68
CA ASN A 550 6.58 30.46 -58.97
C ASN A 550 7.36 30.79 -57.69
N ALA A 551 6.71 31.38 -56.68
CA ALA A 551 7.35 31.64 -55.39
C ALA A 551 7.72 30.36 -54.61
N ALA A 552 6.85 29.34 -54.62
CA ALA A 552 7.10 28.07 -53.93
C ALA A 552 8.21 27.24 -54.60
N SER A 553 8.33 27.31 -55.93
CA SER A 553 9.37 26.58 -56.69
C SER A 553 10.79 27.10 -56.41
N VAL A 554 10.96 28.39 -56.11
CA VAL A 554 12.26 29.00 -55.77
C VAL A 554 12.68 28.67 -54.33
N LEU A 555 11.74 28.55 -53.40
CA LEU A 555 11.99 28.19 -52.00
C LEU A 555 12.34 26.70 -51.80
N LEU A 556 12.00 25.82 -52.74
CA LEU A 556 12.21 24.38 -52.64
C LEU A 556 13.63 23.91 -53.04
N PHE A 557 14.48 24.79 -53.58
CA PHE A 557 15.80 24.42 -54.12
C PHE A 557 16.98 25.29 -53.62
N ALA A 558 16.79 26.16 -52.62
CA ALA A 558 17.86 27.01 -52.08
C ALA A 558 18.34 26.52 -50.70
N ASP A 559 19.67 26.47 -50.52
CA ASP A 559 20.36 26.14 -49.27
C ASP A 559 20.01 27.10 -48.11
N ASP A 560 20.12 26.59 -46.88
CA ASP A 560 19.52 27.15 -45.65
C ASP A 560 19.91 28.62 -45.35
N ASP A 561 21.07 29.11 -45.79
CA ASP A 561 21.53 30.50 -45.55
C ASP A 561 20.95 31.52 -46.56
N ILE A 562 20.40 31.09 -47.70
CA ILE A 562 19.84 31.97 -48.74
C ILE A 562 18.35 32.26 -48.49
N GLN A 563 17.66 31.40 -47.72
CA GLN A 563 16.22 31.49 -47.50
C GLN A 563 15.79 32.73 -46.70
N LEU A 564 16.61 33.21 -45.76
CA LEU A 564 16.25 34.33 -44.90
C LEU A 564 16.32 35.68 -45.65
N THR A 565 17.31 35.84 -46.53
CA THR A 565 17.52 37.05 -47.33
C THR A 565 16.49 37.19 -48.46
N LEU A 566 16.14 36.08 -49.13
CA LEU A 566 15.07 36.07 -50.14
C LEU A 566 13.68 36.26 -49.53
N PHE A 567 13.43 35.74 -48.34
CA PHE A 567 12.15 35.95 -47.63
C PHE A 567 11.94 37.43 -47.23
N LEU A 568 13.01 38.17 -46.95
CA LEU A 568 12.96 39.60 -46.66
C LEU A 568 12.79 40.44 -47.94
N CYS A 569 13.49 40.12 -49.03
CA CYS A 569 13.34 40.83 -50.32
C CYS A 569 11.98 40.62 -50.99
N VAL A 570 11.41 39.40 -50.92
CA VAL A 570 10.09 39.12 -51.50
C VAL A 570 8.99 39.85 -50.72
N ASN A 571 9.12 40.01 -49.40
CA ASN A 571 8.15 40.75 -48.58
C ASN A 571 8.11 42.26 -48.90
N GLU A 572 9.25 42.89 -49.25
CA GLU A 572 9.27 44.30 -49.64
C GLU A 572 8.65 44.54 -51.03
N CYS A 573 8.91 43.66 -52.01
CA CYS A 573 8.28 43.78 -53.34
C CYS A 573 6.78 43.45 -53.33
N PHE A 574 6.32 42.57 -52.43
CA PHE A 574 4.90 42.17 -52.37
C PHE A 574 3.98 43.27 -51.82
N PHE A 575 4.53 44.19 -51.01
CA PHE A 575 3.76 45.27 -50.36
C PHE A 575 3.43 46.45 -51.30
N GLN A 576 4.09 46.56 -52.46
CA GLN A 576 3.88 47.65 -53.41
C GLN A 576 2.79 47.38 -54.48
N SER A 577 2.30 46.14 -54.61
CA SER A 577 1.42 45.73 -55.71
C SER A 577 -0.04 45.44 -55.34
N LEU A 578 -0.42 45.47 -54.05
CA LEU A 578 -1.70 44.95 -53.59
C LEU A 578 -2.40 45.96 -52.67
N GLN A 579 -2.92 47.04 -53.25
CA GLN A 579 -3.63 48.07 -52.48
C GLN A 579 -5.13 47.76 -52.24
N ASP A 580 -5.73 46.76 -52.92
CA ASP A 580 -7.17 46.47 -52.78
C ASP A 580 -7.52 45.06 -52.24
N THR A 581 -6.55 44.29 -51.76
CA THR A 581 -6.80 42.94 -51.18
C THR A 581 -6.29 42.82 -49.74
N VAL A 582 -6.22 43.94 -49.02
CA VAL A 582 -5.58 44.00 -47.70
C VAL A 582 -6.49 43.48 -46.58
N LEU A 583 -7.82 43.54 -46.68
CA LEU A 583 -8.69 43.21 -45.52
C LEU A 583 -8.78 41.70 -45.20
N ALA A 584 -8.79 40.83 -46.22
CA ALA A 584 -8.93 39.38 -46.02
C ALA A 584 -7.61 38.71 -45.58
N LEU A 585 -6.47 39.16 -46.12
CA LEU A 585 -5.14 38.66 -45.74
C LEU A 585 -4.66 39.26 -44.41
N SER A 586 -5.12 40.45 -44.03
CA SER A 586 -4.82 41.04 -42.72
C SER A 586 -5.44 40.23 -41.57
N ILE A 587 -6.60 39.61 -41.74
CA ILE A 587 -7.24 38.77 -40.70
C ILE A 587 -6.47 37.46 -40.51
N VAL A 588 -5.97 36.86 -41.61
CA VAL A 588 -5.12 35.66 -41.55
C VAL A 588 -3.74 35.98 -40.97
N GLY A 589 -3.15 37.12 -41.35
CA GLY A 589 -1.91 37.63 -40.78
C GLY A 589 -2.04 38.02 -39.30
N LEU A 590 -3.20 38.55 -38.89
CA LEU A 590 -3.50 38.88 -37.50
C LEU A 590 -3.74 37.61 -36.67
N ALA A 591 -4.36 36.56 -37.23
CA ALA A 591 -4.52 35.26 -36.57
C ALA A 591 -3.18 34.53 -36.41
N ILE A 592 -2.28 34.63 -37.40
CA ILE A 592 -0.92 34.09 -37.33
C ILE A 592 -0.10 34.88 -36.29
N ARG A 593 -0.18 36.22 -36.27
CA ARG A 593 0.47 37.06 -35.25
C ARG A 593 -0.10 36.84 -33.85
N PHE A 594 -1.42 36.67 -33.68
CA PHE A 594 -2.02 36.34 -32.39
C PHE A 594 -1.58 34.96 -31.88
N SER A 595 -1.36 33.99 -32.79
CA SER A 595 -0.84 32.68 -32.44
C SER A 595 0.64 32.70 -32.01
N SER A 596 1.44 33.64 -32.54
CA SER A 596 2.86 33.74 -32.18
C SER A 596 3.09 34.46 -30.84
N THR A 597 2.25 35.42 -30.47
CA THR A 597 2.49 36.28 -29.29
C THR A 597 1.98 35.66 -27.99
N PHE A 598 0.95 34.79 -28.02
CA PHE A 598 0.43 34.12 -26.81
C PHE A 598 1.18 32.81 -26.45
N VAL A 599 2.08 32.34 -27.32
CA VAL A 599 2.74 31.02 -27.24
C VAL A 599 4.14 31.08 -26.61
N PHE A 600 4.52 32.23 -26.03
CA PHE A 600 5.85 32.46 -25.47
C PHE A 600 5.98 32.18 -23.95
N GLN A 601 4.92 31.72 -23.25
CA GLN A 601 4.95 31.60 -21.77
C GLN A 601 4.54 30.24 -21.13
N ALA A 602 4.49 29.12 -21.86
CA ALA A 602 4.15 27.83 -21.24
C ALA A 602 5.15 26.71 -21.58
N GLY A 603 5.67 26.03 -20.55
CA GLY A 603 6.71 24.98 -20.59
C GLY A 603 6.33 23.68 -21.32
N LEU A 604 6.93 22.53 -20.94
CA LEU A 604 6.94 21.23 -21.65
C LEU A 604 5.62 20.79 -22.35
N ILE A 605 4.45 21.11 -21.78
CA ILE A 605 3.12 20.86 -22.35
C ILE A 605 2.88 21.65 -23.66
N GLY A 606 3.42 22.86 -23.77
CA GLY A 606 3.40 23.70 -24.96
C GLY A 606 4.16 23.09 -26.14
N HIS A 607 5.16 22.23 -25.91
CA HIS A 607 5.92 21.59 -26.98
C HIS A 607 5.14 20.43 -27.64
N PHE A 608 4.33 19.71 -26.86
CA PHE A 608 3.45 18.66 -27.35
C PHE A 608 2.22 19.26 -28.06
N LEU A 609 1.61 20.30 -27.47
CA LEU A 609 0.52 21.07 -28.11
C LEU A 609 0.99 21.78 -29.39
N ARG A 610 2.20 22.33 -29.44
CA ARG A 610 2.81 22.88 -30.68
C ARG A 610 2.82 21.85 -31.81
N ARG A 611 3.23 20.62 -31.51
CA ARG A 611 3.38 19.55 -32.52
C ARG A 611 2.03 18.95 -32.93
N PHE A 612 1.11 18.80 -31.98
CA PHE A 612 -0.22 18.26 -32.23
C PHE A 612 -1.12 19.25 -33.00
N CYS A 613 -1.15 20.52 -32.59
CA CYS A 613 -1.89 21.56 -33.31
C CYS A 613 -1.31 21.82 -34.71
N ALA A 614 0.01 21.77 -34.88
CA ALA A 614 0.63 21.86 -36.21
C ALA A 614 0.24 20.68 -37.12
N CYS A 615 0.17 19.46 -36.59
CA CYS A 615 -0.27 18.30 -37.38
C CYS A 615 -1.75 18.40 -37.78
N ILE A 616 -2.62 18.87 -36.88
CA ILE A 616 -4.04 19.09 -37.18
C ILE A 616 -4.20 20.21 -38.22
N LEU A 617 -3.49 21.34 -38.06
CA LEU A 617 -3.56 22.46 -38.99
C LEU A 617 -3.05 22.07 -40.39
N VAL A 618 -1.95 21.33 -40.47
CA VAL A 618 -1.39 20.81 -41.74
C VAL A 618 -2.33 19.78 -42.38
N SER A 619 -2.96 18.92 -41.59
CA SER A 619 -3.94 17.94 -42.09
C SER A 619 -5.22 18.61 -42.58
N LEU A 620 -5.68 19.66 -41.91
CA LEU A 620 -6.83 20.48 -42.33
C LEU A 620 -6.51 21.30 -43.58
N LEU A 621 -5.31 21.86 -43.68
CA LEU A 621 -4.82 22.55 -44.89
C LEU A 621 -4.71 21.58 -46.08
N TYR A 622 -4.23 20.35 -45.84
CA TYR A 622 -4.19 19.30 -46.85
C TYR A 622 -5.60 18.89 -47.31
N LEU A 623 -6.53 18.70 -46.39
CA LEU A 623 -7.92 18.39 -46.70
C LEU A 623 -8.57 19.53 -47.49
N MET A 624 -8.31 20.79 -47.11
CA MET A 624 -8.77 21.97 -47.85
C MET A 624 -8.21 22.01 -49.27
N LEU A 625 -6.89 21.84 -49.45
CA LEU A 625 -6.27 21.81 -50.77
C LEU A 625 -6.84 20.67 -51.63
N SER A 626 -7.02 19.48 -51.04
CA SER A 626 -7.54 18.31 -51.74
C SER A 626 -9.00 18.50 -52.19
N ILE A 627 -9.84 19.15 -51.36
CA ILE A 627 -11.22 19.50 -51.70
C ILE A 627 -11.25 20.57 -52.80
N ILE A 628 -10.43 21.62 -52.70
CA ILE A 628 -10.31 22.65 -53.74
C ILE A 628 -9.90 22.01 -55.07
N ILE A 629 -8.87 21.17 -55.08
CA ILE A 629 -8.41 20.47 -56.29
C ILE A 629 -9.49 19.56 -56.87
N HIS A 630 -10.25 18.83 -56.05
CA HIS A 630 -11.34 17.98 -56.54
C HIS A 630 -12.49 18.81 -57.12
N VAL A 631 -12.86 19.93 -56.48
CA VAL A 631 -13.91 20.84 -56.98
C VAL A 631 -13.48 21.48 -58.30
N LEU A 632 -12.21 21.90 -58.43
CA LEU A 632 -11.66 22.47 -59.67
C LEU A 632 -11.54 21.42 -60.78
N SER A 633 -11.12 20.20 -60.45
CA SER A 633 -11.04 19.08 -61.40
C SER A 633 -12.43 18.61 -61.86
N PHE A 634 -13.45 18.69 -61.01
CA PHE A 634 -14.84 18.39 -61.38
C PHE A 634 -15.42 19.48 -62.30
N ARG A 635 -15.09 20.76 -62.05
CA ARG A 635 -15.51 21.90 -62.88
C ARG A 635 -14.85 21.88 -64.27
N ALA A 636 -13.56 21.51 -64.35
CA ALA A 636 -12.83 21.34 -65.62
C ALA A 636 -13.40 20.22 -66.51
N LYS A 637 -14.05 19.21 -65.92
CA LYS A 637 -14.66 18.08 -66.63
C LYS A 637 -16.06 18.39 -67.20
N TRP A 638 -16.67 19.51 -66.82
CA TRP A 638 -18.05 19.89 -67.20
C TRP A 638 -18.16 21.23 -67.94
N GLY A 639 -17.04 21.92 -68.18
CA GLY A 639 -17.01 23.07 -69.10
C GLY A 639 -17.20 22.59 -70.54
N LYS A 640 -18.42 22.70 -71.05
CA LYS A 640 -18.72 22.48 -72.46
C LYS A 640 -18.12 23.61 -73.32
N GLU A 641 -17.49 23.16 -74.40
CA GLU A 641 -17.21 23.85 -75.65
C GLU A 641 -16.06 24.86 -75.68
N GLY A 642 -15.03 24.50 -76.47
CA GLY A 642 -14.15 25.43 -77.16
C GLY A 642 -12.97 25.96 -76.35
N HIS A 643 -11.86 25.22 -76.33
CA HIS A 643 -10.52 25.70 -76.73
C HIS A 643 -9.42 24.77 -76.18
N HIS A 644 -8.50 24.43 -77.08
CA HIS A 644 -7.34 23.57 -76.85
C HIS A 644 -6.37 24.15 -75.80
N ALA A 645 -6.37 23.55 -74.61
CA ALA A 645 -5.20 23.37 -73.75
C ALA A 645 -5.62 22.34 -72.68
N TRP A 646 -4.73 21.92 -71.78
CA TRP A 646 -5.02 21.13 -70.57
C TRP A 646 -4.83 19.59 -70.58
N PRO A 647 -3.78 19.05 -71.25
CA PRO A 647 -3.11 17.85 -70.73
C PRO A 647 -2.13 18.20 -69.59
N GLY A 648 -1.47 19.38 -69.67
CA GLY A 648 -0.37 19.78 -68.78
C GLY A 648 -0.79 20.17 -67.35
N ALA A 649 -1.89 20.91 -67.18
CA ALA A 649 -2.30 21.37 -65.85
C ALA A 649 -2.89 20.25 -64.97
N LEU A 650 -3.53 19.24 -65.56
CA LEU A 650 -3.96 18.04 -64.83
C LEU A 650 -2.75 17.18 -64.41
N THR A 651 -1.72 17.09 -65.25
CA THR A 651 -0.45 16.43 -64.89
C THR A 651 0.32 17.21 -63.83
N VAL A 652 0.29 18.54 -63.85
CA VAL A 652 0.89 19.39 -62.81
C VAL A 652 0.15 19.22 -61.48
N LEU A 653 -1.20 19.22 -61.47
CA LEU A 653 -2.00 18.97 -60.27
C LEU A 653 -1.84 17.55 -59.70
N GLN A 654 -1.69 16.54 -60.56
CA GLN A 654 -1.36 15.16 -60.16
C GLN A 654 0.08 15.05 -59.63
N ARG A 655 1.03 15.80 -60.19
CA ARG A 655 2.40 15.88 -59.64
C ARG A 655 2.44 16.62 -58.30
N MET A 656 1.68 17.71 -58.14
CA MET A 656 1.57 18.46 -56.88
C MET A 656 1.00 17.59 -55.75
N THR A 657 -0.09 16.86 -56.03
CA THR A 657 -0.67 15.92 -55.05
C THR A 657 0.33 14.83 -54.71
N SER A 658 1.03 14.26 -55.69
CA SER A 658 2.05 13.22 -55.47
C SER A 658 3.24 13.70 -54.64
N VAL A 659 3.73 14.92 -54.86
CA VAL A 659 4.86 15.51 -54.11
C VAL A 659 4.45 15.86 -52.68
N LEU A 660 3.25 16.42 -52.49
CA LEU A 660 2.72 16.75 -51.15
C LEU A 660 2.38 15.48 -50.35
N HIS A 661 1.82 14.45 -51.02
CA HIS A 661 1.61 13.12 -50.45
C HIS A 661 2.93 12.47 -50.08
N TYR A 662 3.96 12.56 -50.94
CA TYR A 662 5.30 12.03 -50.66
C TYR A 662 5.97 12.75 -49.48
N TYR A 663 5.82 14.07 -49.38
CA TYR A 663 6.38 14.85 -48.27
C TYR A 663 5.69 14.54 -46.93
N LEU A 664 4.35 14.46 -46.92
CA LEU A 664 3.57 14.09 -45.73
C LEU A 664 3.77 12.62 -45.36
N TYR A 665 3.80 11.70 -46.33
CA TYR A 665 4.07 10.28 -46.13
C TYR A 665 5.48 10.07 -45.58
N LYS A 666 6.50 10.76 -46.10
CA LYS A 666 7.90 10.66 -45.62
C LYS A 666 8.06 11.23 -44.21
N ARG A 667 7.40 12.36 -43.87
CA ARG A 667 7.43 12.92 -42.50
C ARG A 667 6.60 12.09 -41.51
N THR A 668 5.47 11.52 -41.94
CA THR A 668 4.62 10.68 -41.11
C THR A 668 5.26 9.32 -40.88
N ILE A 669 5.95 8.75 -41.88
CA ILE A 669 6.79 7.55 -41.72
C ILE A 669 7.99 7.83 -40.84
N LEU A 670 8.68 8.97 -40.98
CA LEU A 670 9.77 9.34 -40.05
C LEU A 670 9.28 9.60 -38.62
N MET A 671 8.02 9.99 -38.43
CA MET A 671 7.39 10.13 -37.11
C MET A 671 6.81 8.81 -36.54
N LEU A 672 6.51 7.82 -37.38
CA LEU A 672 5.97 6.51 -36.99
C LEU A 672 6.99 5.36 -37.10
N SER A 673 8.19 5.61 -37.63
CA SER A 673 9.27 4.64 -37.73
C SER A 673 10.06 4.60 -36.43
N GLU A 674 9.61 3.76 -35.49
CA GLU A 674 10.59 3.00 -34.72
C GLU A 674 11.35 2.05 -35.65
N PRO A 675 12.62 1.72 -35.36
CA PRO A 675 13.40 0.80 -36.17
C PRO A 675 12.77 -0.60 -36.14
N LYS A 676 12.04 -0.97 -37.20
CA LYS A 676 11.52 -2.34 -37.38
C LYS A 676 12.64 -3.29 -37.78
N TYR A 677 13.21 -3.97 -36.78
CA TYR A 677 13.90 -5.24 -36.99
C TYR A 677 12.87 -6.31 -37.39
N HIS A 678 12.81 -6.66 -38.67
CA HIS A 678 12.07 -7.85 -39.14
C HIS A 678 13.01 -9.05 -39.24
N ARG A 679 12.98 -9.93 -38.23
CA ARG A 679 13.42 -11.33 -38.38
C ARG A 679 12.19 -12.23 -38.26
N LYS A 680 11.80 -12.88 -39.37
CA LYS A 680 10.78 -13.93 -39.40
C LYS A 680 11.18 -15.05 -38.42
N ARG A 681 10.60 -15.08 -37.22
CA ARG A 681 10.71 -16.22 -36.29
C ARG A 681 9.61 -17.22 -36.59
N LYS A 682 10.01 -18.44 -36.98
CA LYS A 682 9.12 -19.62 -37.00
C LYS A 682 8.59 -19.84 -35.57
N LYS A 683 7.27 -19.90 -35.39
CA LYS A 683 6.63 -20.30 -34.13
C LYS A 683 7.09 -21.73 -33.77
N PRO A 684 7.64 -21.99 -32.57
CA PRO A 684 7.88 -23.35 -32.10
C PRO A 684 6.54 -24.06 -31.84
N ASN A 685 6.42 -25.31 -32.26
CA ASN A 685 5.23 -26.14 -32.11
C ASN A 685 4.84 -26.44 -30.64
N SER A 686 5.66 -26.08 -29.65
CA SER A 686 5.44 -26.38 -28.23
C SER A 686 4.34 -25.54 -27.56
N ILE A 687 4.06 -24.32 -28.04
CA ILE A 687 3.01 -23.46 -27.46
C ILE A 687 1.61 -24.05 -27.69
N LYS A 688 1.39 -24.72 -28.83
CA LYS A 688 0.11 -25.38 -29.14
C LYS A 688 -0.18 -26.56 -28.20
N GLN A 689 0.84 -27.25 -27.70
CA GLN A 689 0.64 -28.39 -26.78
C GLN A 689 0.34 -27.96 -25.34
N GLN A 690 0.91 -26.84 -24.87
CA GLN A 690 0.54 -26.28 -23.55
C GLN A 690 -0.83 -25.59 -23.56
N GLN A 691 -1.23 -24.95 -24.68
CA GLN A 691 -2.58 -24.39 -24.84
C GLN A 691 -3.67 -25.47 -24.96
N ALA A 692 -3.37 -26.61 -25.58
CA ALA A 692 -4.34 -27.71 -25.73
C ALA A 692 -4.66 -28.41 -24.39
N LYS A 693 -3.73 -28.44 -23.43
CA LYS A 693 -3.98 -29.05 -22.10
C LYS A 693 -4.73 -28.14 -21.12
N ARG A 694 -4.78 -26.82 -21.34
CA ARG A 694 -5.47 -25.84 -20.46
C ARG A 694 -6.89 -25.48 -20.89
N ASN A 695 -7.37 -25.96 -22.03
CA ASN A 695 -8.66 -25.57 -22.62
C ASN A 695 -9.86 -26.44 -22.20
N LYS A 696 -9.81 -27.13 -21.06
CA LYS A 696 -11.04 -27.53 -20.36
C LYS A 696 -11.26 -26.55 -19.23
N MET A 697 -11.92 -25.44 -19.54
CA MET A 697 -12.47 -24.56 -18.51
C MET A 697 -13.48 -25.40 -17.74
N ASP A 698 -13.22 -25.61 -16.46
CA ASP A 698 -14.12 -26.35 -15.59
C ASP A 698 -15.49 -25.64 -15.58
N ASP A 699 -16.56 -26.42 -15.57
CA ASP A 699 -17.94 -25.92 -15.66
C ASP A 699 -18.28 -25.01 -14.46
N SER A 700 -17.54 -25.16 -13.36
CA SER A 700 -17.52 -24.30 -12.17
C SER A 700 -16.92 -22.90 -12.45
N ILE A 701 -15.85 -22.81 -13.24
CA ILE A 701 -15.17 -21.55 -13.59
C ILE A 701 -16.03 -20.76 -14.58
N ALA A 702 -16.68 -21.43 -15.54
CA ALA A 702 -17.58 -20.79 -16.49
C ALA A 702 -18.83 -20.17 -15.84
N ARG A 703 -19.23 -20.64 -14.63
CA ARG A 703 -20.31 -20.03 -13.83
C ARG A 703 -19.89 -18.74 -13.14
N VAL A 704 -18.59 -18.55 -12.88
CA VAL A 704 -18.05 -17.38 -12.17
C VAL A 704 -17.43 -16.36 -13.14
N LEU A 705 -16.83 -16.82 -14.23
CA LEU A 705 -16.09 -16.00 -15.19
C LEU A 705 -16.67 -16.16 -16.60
N VAL A 706 -17.19 -15.05 -17.15
CA VAL A 706 -17.61 -14.98 -18.56
C VAL A 706 -16.41 -14.53 -19.40
N PRO A 707 -15.87 -15.37 -20.31
CA PRO A 707 -14.71 -15.00 -21.10
C PRO A 707 -15.09 -13.94 -22.16
N VAL A 708 -14.67 -12.69 -21.95
CA VAL A 708 -14.84 -11.59 -22.93
C VAL A 708 -13.73 -11.61 -23.98
N ALA A 709 -12.52 -12.00 -23.59
CA ALA A 709 -11.36 -12.17 -24.47
C ALA A 709 -10.38 -13.17 -23.85
N ALA A 710 -9.58 -13.82 -24.68
CA ALA A 710 -8.51 -14.67 -24.18
C ALA A 710 -7.44 -13.81 -23.46
N PRO A 711 -6.98 -14.20 -22.26
CA PRO A 711 -5.93 -13.47 -21.57
C PRO A 711 -4.66 -13.47 -22.42
N GLN A 712 -4.13 -12.28 -22.70
CA GLN A 712 -2.85 -12.13 -23.39
C GLN A 712 -1.71 -12.28 -22.37
N TYR A 713 -0.94 -13.36 -22.51
CA TYR A 713 0.27 -13.58 -21.73
C TYR A 713 1.48 -13.05 -22.52
N ILE A 714 1.69 -11.73 -22.48
CA ILE A 714 2.90 -11.10 -23.02
C ILE A 714 3.67 -10.52 -21.82
N PRO A 715 4.63 -11.26 -21.27
CA PRO A 715 5.42 -10.75 -20.16
C PRO A 715 6.37 -9.66 -20.69
N HIS A 716 6.11 -8.40 -20.33
CA HIS A 716 6.94 -7.27 -20.76
C HIS A 716 8.28 -7.20 -20.01
N ASN A 717 8.35 -7.73 -18.77
CA ASN A 717 9.53 -7.63 -17.87
C ASN A 717 9.89 -8.98 -17.22
N LYS A 718 10.22 -9.99 -18.05
CA LYS A 718 10.57 -11.34 -17.57
C LYS A 718 12.03 -11.43 -17.11
N VAL A 719 12.28 -12.02 -15.94
CA VAL A 719 13.60 -12.37 -15.41
C VAL A 719 13.75 -13.89 -15.35
N THR A 720 14.86 -14.42 -15.85
CA THR A 720 15.25 -15.82 -15.62
C THR A 720 16.39 -15.87 -14.61
N ILE A 721 16.32 -16.81 -13.66
CA ILE A 721 17.40 -17.12 -12.72
C ILE A 721 17.84 -18.57 -12.98
N VAL A 722 19.11 -18.74 -13.34
CA VAL A 722 19.73 -20.05 -13.55
C VAL A 722 20.53 -20.42 -12.30
N GLY A 723 20.16 -21.54 -11.68
CA GLY A 723 20.64 -21.99 -10.39
C GLY A 723 19.64 -21.66 -9.27
N ILE A 724 19.18 -22.67 -8.54
CA ILE A 724 18.32 -22.54 -7.34
C ILE A 724 19.08 -22.86 -6.04
N GLY A 725 20.38 -22.56 -6.03
CA GLY A 725 21.17 -22.53 -4.81
C GLY A 725 20.76 -21.37 -3.90
N GLN A 726 21.45 -21.22 -2.77
CA GLN A 726 21.15 -20.16 -1.80
C GLN A 726 21.27 -18.75 -2.40
N VAL A 727 22.17 -18.54 -3.37
CA VAL A 727 22.30 -17.26 -4.09
C VAL A 727 21.12 -17.06 -5.03
N GLY A 728 20.79 -18.07 -5.86
CA GLY A 728 19.67 -18.00 -6.80
C GLY A 728 18.34 -17.72 -6.12
N MET A 729 18.05 -18.40 -5.02
CA MET A 729 16.83 -18.15 -4.25
C MET A 729 16.82 -16.79 -3.56
N ALA A 730 17.96 -16.31 -3.04
CA ALA A 730 18.04 -14.95 -2.51
C ALA A 730 17.82 -13.88 -3.60
N CYS A 731 18.31 -14.09 -4.82
CA CYS A 731 18.01 -13.23 -5.97
C CYS A 731 16.52 -13.27 -6.33
N ALA A 732 15.94 -14.48 -6.44
CA ALA A 732 14.53 -14.68 -6.81
C ALA A 732 13.60 -13.99 -5.82
N TYR A 733 13.81 -14.25 -4.53
CA TYR A 733 13.02 -13.66 -3.45
C TYR A 733 13.18 -12.14 -3.38
N SER A 734 14.40 -11.61 -3.54
CA SER A 734 14.63 -10.16 -3.53
C SER A 734 13.94 -9.46 -4.70
N ILE A 735 13.95 -10.07 -5.89
CA ILE A 735 13.28 -9.55 -7.09
C ILE A 735 11.75 -9.61 -6.95
N LEU A 736 11.24 -10.72 -6.40
CA LEU A 736 9.82 -10.93 -6.13
C LEU A 736 9.29 -9.91 -5.11
N GLN A 737 9.91 -9.83 -3.93
CA GLN A 737 9.44 -8.99 -2.83
C GLN A 737 9.47 -7.50 -3.16
N GLN A 738 10.43 -7.07 -3.99
CA GLN A 738 10.55 -5.68 -4.45
C GLN A 738 9.70 -5.39 -5.70
N ASN A 739 8.96 -6.37 -6.23
CA ASN A 739 8.11 -6.25 -7.43
C ASN A 739 8.86 -5.73 -8.66
N ILE A 740 10.07 -6.27 -8.89
CA ILE A 740 10.95 -5.80 -9.96
C ILE A 740 10.56 -6.39 -11.33
N ALA A 741 10.01 -7.61 -11.35
CA ALA A 741 9.70 -8.35 -12.57
C ALA A 741 8.22 -8.72 -12.63
N SER A 742 7.64 -8.78 -13.83
CA SER A 742 6.27 -9.28 -14.03
C SER A 742 6.21 -10.81 -14.09
N GLU A 743 7.34 -11.43 -14.45
CA GLU A 743 7.50 -12.88 -14.48
C GLU A 743 8.92 -13.26 -14.02
N ILE A 744 9.02 -14.26 -13.15
CA ILE A 744 10.27 -14.85 -12.71
C ILE A 744 10.27 -16.32 -13.13
N THR A 745 11.26 -16.73 -13.94
CA THR A 745 11.46 -18.13 -14.31
C THR A 745 12.70 -18.68 -13.63
N LEU A 746 12.54 -19.77 -12.89
CA LEU A 746 13.66 -20.51 -12.30
C LEU A 746 14.07 -21.66 -13.21
N CYS A 747 15.38 -21.88 -13.34
CA CYS A 747 15.96 -22.98 -14.12
C CYS A 747 17.08 -23.64 -13.32
N ASP A 748 17.01 -24.96 -13.15
CA ASP A 748 18.05 -25.77 -12.53
C ASP A 748 17.97 -27.21 -13.06
N VAL A 749 19.06 -27.98 -12.91
CA VAL A 749 19.10 -29.39 -13.28
C VAL A 749 18.37 -30.27 -12.26
N GLN A 750 18.23 -29.82 -11.01
CA GLN A 750 17.51 -30.53 -9.94
C GLN A 750 16.01 -30.27 -10.01
N LYS A 751 15.27 -31.10 -10.78
CA LYS A 751 13.84 -30.91 -11.06
C LYS A 751 12.95 -30.83 -9.81
N ASP A 752 13.14 -31.74 -8.85
CA ASP A 752 12.27 -31.78 -7.67
C ASP A 752 12.50 -30.57 -6.78
N LYS A 753 13.76 -30.19 -6.57
CA LYS A 753 14.10 -28.96 -5.86
C LYS A 753 13.56 -27.74 -6.59
N LEU A 754 13.66 -27.69 -7.92
CA LEU A 754 13.13 -26.59 -8.74
C LEU A 754 11.63 -26.43 -8.56
N LEU A 755 10.88 -27.53 -8.58
CA LEU A 755 9.44 -27.51 -8.35
C LEU A 755 9.11 -27.05 -6.93
N GLY A 756 9.81 -27.56 -5.92
CA GLY A 756 9.61 -27.16 -4.53
C GLY A 756 9.82 -25.66 -4.31
N GLU A 757 10.94 -25.12 -4.80
CA GLU A 757 11.28 -23.69 -4.66
C GLU A 757 10.29 -22.80 -5.43
N VAL A 758 9.83 -23.22 -6.61
CA VAL A 758 8.80 -22.48 -7.38
C VAL A 758 7.45 -22.51 -6.66
N MET A 759 7.03 -23.66 -6.15
CA MET A 759 5.77 -23.78 -5.40
C MET A 759 5.77 -22.93 -4.13
N ASP A 760 6.89 -22.91 -3.40
CA ASP A 760 7.02 -22.10 -2.19
C ASP A 760 6.90 -20.60 -2.51
N LEU A 761 7.62 -20.13 -3.54
CA LEU A 761 7.47 -18.76 -4.02
C LEU A 761 6.06 -18.46 -4.53
N GLN A 762 5.40 -19.39 -5.23
CA GLN A 762 4.02 -19.25 -5.71
C GLN A 762 3.02 -19.09 -4.57
N HIS A 763 3.14 -19.88 -3.50
CA HIS A 763 2.33 -19.72 -2.29
C HIS A 763 2.56 -18.35 -1.63
N GLY A 764 3.79 -17.84 -1.72
CA GLY A 764 4.15 -16.51 -1.22
C GLY A 764 3.64 -15.33 -2.05
N VAL A 765 3.22 -15.53 -3.32
CA VAL A 765 2.80 -14.42 -4.20
C VAL A 765 1.63 -13.62 -3.63
N ALA A 766 0.73 -14.25 -2.87
CA ALA A 766 -0.40 -13.58 -2.21
C ALA A 766 0.03 -12.47 -1.22
N PHE A 767 1.27 -12.53 -0.72
CA PHE A 767 1.83 -11.55 0.22
C PHE A 767 2.68 -10.47 -0.47
N THR A 768 2.74 -10.48 -1.81
CA THR A 768 3.48 -9.51 -2.62
C THR A 768 2.56 -8.45 -3.21
N ARG A 769 3.08 -7.26 -3.56
CA ARG A 769 2.25 -6.10 -3.95
C ARG A 769 1.73 -6.18 -5.39
N GLN A 770 2.21 -7.10 -6.22
CA GLN A 770 1.86 -7.23 -7.64
C GLN A 770 1.72 -8.71 -8.04
N GLY A 771 0.87 -9.00 -9.03
CA GLY A 771 0.64 -10.37 -9.57
C GLY A 771 1.81 -10.92 -10.38
N VAL A 772 2.99 -11.03 -9.77
CA VAL A 772 4.20 -11.61 -10.36
C VAL A 772 3.96 -13.09 -10.63
N VAL A 773 4.22 -13.53 -11.87
CA VAL A 773 4.11 -14.94 -12.21
C VAL A 773 5.45 -15.63 -11.96
N VAL A 774 5.45 -16.65 -11.09
CA VAL A 774 6.64 -17.46 -10.82
C VAL A 774 6.49 -18.80 -11.55
N ASN A 775 7.47 -19.16 -12.38
CA ASN A 775 7.46 -20.34 -13.24
C ASN A 775 8.72 -21.19 -13.09
N ALA A 776 8.60 -22.51 -13.29
CA ALA A 776 9.71 -23.44 -13.43
C ALA A 776 9.99 -23.74 -14.92
N SER A 777 11.25 -23.77 -15.33
CA SER A 777 11.67 -24.31 -16.64
C SER A 777 11.96 -25.80 -16.54
N LEU A 778 10.94 -26.64 -16.75
CA LEU A 778 11.04 -28.11 -16.56
C LEU A 778 11.65 -28.85 -17.76
N ASP A 779 11.48 -28.30 -18.95
CA ASP A 779 11.94 -28.88 -20.22
C ASP A 779 13.16 -28.11 -20.74
N GLY A 780 14.28 -28.24 -20.00
CA GLY A 780 15.54 -27.55 -20.31
C GLY A 780 15.41 -26.04 -20.18
N TYR A 781 15.86 -25.28 -21.19
CA TYR A 781 15.83 -23.81 -21.16
C TYR A 781 14.63 -23.19 -21.89
N SER A 782 13.69 -24.00 -22.37
CA SER A 782 12.54 -23.51 -23.14
C SER A 782 11.64 -22.54 -22.36
N GLY A 783 11.52 -22.72 -21.04
CA GLY A 783 10.80 -21.82 -20.15
C GLY A 783 11.45 -20.44 -20.02
N THR A 784 12.72 -20.29 -20.39
CA THR A 784 13.46 -19.01 -20.28
C THR A 784 13.19 -18.07 -21.47
N ALA A 785 12.38 -18.48 -22.44
CA ALA A 785 12.12 -17.72 -23.65
C ALA A 785 11.52 -16.33 -23.35
N GLY A 786 12.07 -15.30 -24.01
CA GLY A 786 11.62 -13.92 -23.88
C GLY A 786 12.11 -13.19 -22.63
N SER A 787 13.09 -13.73 -21.90
CA SER A 787 13.66 -13.05 -20.74
C SER A 787 14.40 -11.77 -21.12
N LYS A 788 14.05 -10.67 -20.45
CA LYS A 788 14.75 -9.39 -20.56
C LYS A 788 16.11 -9.44 -19.86
N VAL A 789 16.17 -10.11 -18.71
CA VAL A 789 17.40 -10.35 -17.95
C VAL A 789 17.52 -11.81 -17.57
N CYS A 790 18.69 -12.40 -17.79
CA CYS A 790 19.05 -13.73 -17.30
C CYS A 790 20.18 -13.61 -16.27
N VAL A 791 19.93 -14.08 -15.04
CA VAL A 791 20.90 -14.09 -13.95
C VAL A 791 21.50 -15.48 -13.81
N ILE A 792 22.82 -15.62 -13.93
CA ILE A 792 23.52 -16.91 -13.82
C ILE A 792 24.18 -17.04 -12.45
N THR A 793 23.56 -17.82 -11.58
CA THR A 793 24.05 -18.16 -10.23
C THR A 793 24.52 -19.62 -10.11
N ALA A 794 24.28 -20.43 -11.15
CA ALA A 794 24.71 -21.81 -11.23
C ALA A 794 26.23 -21.90 -11.42
N GLY A 795 26.88 -22.62 -10.52
CA GLY A 795 28.30 -22.92 -10.58
C GLY A 795 28.71 -23.94 -9.54
N CYS A 796 29.85 -24.57 -9.77
CA CYS A 796 30.52 -25.43 -8.82
C CYS A 796 31.18 -24.59 -7.72
N ARG A 797 31.17 -25.14 -6.50
CA ARG A 797 32.03 -24.67 -5.41
C ARG A 797 33.41 -25.31 -5.53
N GLN A 798 34.42 -24.60 -5.04
CA GLN A 798 35.77 -25.15 -4.92
C GLN A 798 35.76 -26.35 -3.98
N ARG A 799 36.40 -27.45 -4.38
CA ARG A 799 36.64 -28.59 -3.49
C ARG A 799 37.91 -28.36 -2.69
N GLU A 800 37.99 -28.96 -1.51
CA GLU A 800 39.20 -28.91 -0.69
C GLU A 800 40.38 -29.53 -1.46
N GLY A 801 41.50 -28.79 -1.56
CA GLY A 801 42.68 -29.17 -2.36
C GLY A 801 42.57 -28.91 -3.87
N GLU A 802 41.46 -28.39 -4.39
CA GLU A 802 41.30 -28.08 -5.81
C GLU A 802 42.02 -26.78 -6.20
N SER A 803 42.74 -26.80 -7.33
CA SER A 803 43.36 -25.60 -7.88
C SER A 803 42.31 -24.59 -8.38
N ARG A 804 42.65 -23.30 -8.31
CA ARG A 804 41.79 -22.22 -8.82
C ARG A 804 41.45 -22.41 -10.30
N LEU A 805 42.40 -22.94 -11.09
CA LEU A 805 42.20 -23.25 -12.51
C LEU A 805 41.24 -24.42 -12.71
N GLY A 806 41.34 -25.49 -11.92
CA GLY A 806 40.43 -26.63 -12.00
C GLY A 806 38.98 -26.26 -11.70
N LEU A 807 38.75 -25.35 -10.75
CA LEU A 807 37.41 -24.79 -10.51
C LEU A 807 36.87 -24.02 -11.72
N ILE A 808 37.71 -23.21 -12.36
CA ILE A 808 37.35 -22.43 -13.54
C ILE A 808 36.97 -23.36 -14.69
N GLU A 809 37.76 -24.39 -14.96
CA GLU A 809 37.48 -25.38 -16.02
C GLU A 809 36.13 -26.08 -15.82
N ARG A 810 35.82 -26.53 -14.60
CA ARG A 810 34.51 -27.14 -14.31
C ARG A 810 33.35 -26.16 -14.52
N ASN A 811 33.52 -24.90 -14.12
CA ASN A 811 32.50 -23.87 -14.35
C ASN A 811 32.36 -23.52 -15.84
N ILE A 812 33.44 -23.56 -16.63
CA ILE A 812 33.38 -23.37 -18.09
C ILE A 812 32.51 -24.45 -18.73
N GLU A 813 32.68 -25.72 -18.36
CA GLU A 813 31.86 -26.81 -18.91
C GLU A 813 30.37 -26.65 -18.56
N ILE A 814 30.06 -26.18 -17.35
CA ILE A 814 28.69 -25.81 -16.97
C ILE A 814 28.17 -24.66 -17.85
N PHE A 815 28.98 -23.62 -18.07
CA PHE A 815 28.60 -22.45 -18.86
C PHE A 815 28.42 -22.76 -20.34
N LYS A 816 29.17 -23.71 -20.91
CA LYS A 816 28.96 -24.25 -22.26
C LYS A 816 27.58 -24.89 -22.42
N GLY A 817 27.03 -25.47 -21.35
CA GLY A 817 25.66 -25.99 -21.32
C GLY A 817 24.57 -24.94 -21.07
N ILE A 818 24.87 -23.87 -20.33
CA ILE A 818 23.90 -22.82 -19.96
C ILE A 818 23.79 -21.73 -21.03
N VAL A 819 24.91 -21.10 -21.38
CA VAL A 819 24.94 -19.79 -22.05
C VAL A 819 24.37 -19.85 -23.47
N PRO A 820 24.75 -20.82 -24.34
CA PRO A 820 24.19 -20.91 -25.69
C PRO A 820 22.67 -21.13 -25.69
N GLU A 821 22.16 -21.92 -24.74
CA GLU A 821 20.73 -22.21 -24.62
C GLU A 821 19.93 -20.98 -24.15
N LEU A 822 20.46 -20.18 -23.21
CA LEU A 822 19.83 -18.91 -22.82
C LEU A 822 19.69 -17.96 -24.01
N VAL A 823 20.75 -17.77 -24.80
CA VAL A 823 20.73 -16.88 -25.99
C VAL A 823 19.84 -17.44 -27.08
N ARG A 824 19.77 -18.76 -27.25
CA ARG A 824 18.87 -19.43 -28.19
C ARG A 824 17.41 -19.07 -27.94
N TYR A 825 16.97 -19.11 -26.68
CA TYR A 825 15.59 -18.80 -26.30
C TYR A 825 15.35 -17.29 -26.08
N SER A 826 16.37 -16.53 -25.70
CA SER A 826 16.31 -15.11 -25.38
C SER A 826 17.50 -14.32 -25.97
N PRO A 827 17.54 -14.10 -27.30
CA PRO A 827 18.68 -13.48 -27.99
C PRO A 827 18.84 -11.98 -27.71
N ASP A 828 17.79 -11.33 -27.21
CA ASP A 828 17.78 -9.91 -26.87
C ASP A 828 18.01 -9.67 -25.36
N THR A 829 18.37 -10.72 -24.62
CA THR A 829 18.56 -10.67 -23.17
C THR A 829 19.82 -9.93 -22.77
N ILE A 830 19.82 -9.43 -21.53
CA ILE A 830 21.01 -9.03 -20.79
C ILE A 830 21.39 -10.18 -19.86
N ILE A 831 22.66 -10.59 -19.86
CA ILE A 831 23.15 -11.64 -18.98
C ILE A 831 23.94 -11.01 -17.82
N LEU A 832 23.46 -11.23 -16.60
CA LEU A 832 24.13 -10.85 -15.36
C LEU A 832 24.76 -12.09 -14.71
N VAL A 833 26.09 -12.17 -14.73
CA VAL A 833 26.83 -13.30 -14.16
C VAL A 833 27.10 -13.04 -12.68
N VAL A 834 26.76 -14.01 -11.82
CA VAL A 834 27.00 -13.95 -10.36
C VAL A 834 27.95 -15.06 -9.91
N SER A 835 28.03 -16.14 -10.67
CA SER A 835 28.85 -17.30 -10.36
C SER A 835 30.33 -16.95 -10.32
N ASN A 836 31.07 -17.55 -9.37
CA ASN A 836 32.47 -17.23 -9.14
C ASN A 836 33.45 -18.21 -9.81
N PRO A 837 34.63 -17.75 -10.26
CA PRO A 837 35.12 -16.36 -10.19
C PRO A 837 34.46 -15.46 -11.25
N VAL A 838 33.75 -14.42 -10.79
CA VAL A 838 32.77 -13.69 -11.62
C VAL A 838 33.39 -12.97 -12.79
N ASP A 839 34.58 -12.39 -12.64
CA ASP A 839 35.23 -11.64 -13.72
C ASP A 839 35.61 -12.56 -14.89
N VAL A 840 36.21 -13.71 -14.58
CA VAL A 840 36.57 -14.72 -15.58
C VAL A 840 35.32 -15.33 -16.20
N LEU A 841 34.32 -15.72 -15.40
CA LEU A 841 33.09 -16.33 -15.93
C LEU A 841 32.23 -15.33 -16.73
N THR A 842 32.38 -14.02 -16.50
CA THR A 842 31.76 -12.99 -17.36
C THR A 842 32.43 -12.94 -18.72
N TYR A 843 33.77 -12.98 -18.79
CA TYR A 843 34.50 -13.11 -20.05
C TYR A 843 34.09 -14.37 -20.82
N VAL A 844 34.01 -15.52 -20.13
CA VAL A 844 33.55 -16.80 -20.71
C VAL A 844 32.13 -16.67 -21.26
N THR A 845 31.22 -16.09 -20.48
CA THR A 845 29.83 -15.86 -20.90
C THR A 845 29.77 -14.98 -22.14
N TRP A 846 30.57 -13.92 -22.20
CA TRP A 846 30.62 -13.03 -23.36
C TRP A 846 31.07 -13.78 -24.62
N LYS A 847 32.13 -14.60 -24.51
CA LYS A 847 32.63 -15.43 -25.62
C LYS A 847 31.61 -16.48 -26.08
N LEU A 848 30.98 -17.20 -25.14
CA LEU A 848 30.02 -18.26 -25.46
C LEU A 848 28.67 -17.73 -25.97
N SER A 849 28.25 -16.55 -25.50
CA SER A 849 26.95 -15.97 -25.86
C SER A 849 26.94 -15.33 -27.25
N GLY A 850 28.07 -14.78 -27.71
CA GLY A 850 28.13 -13.95 -28.91
C GLY A 850 27.34 -12.63 -28.81
N LEU A 851 26.89 -12.27 -27.60
CA LEU A 851 26.21 -11.00 -27.34
C LEU A 851 27.22 -9.84 -27.37
N PRO A 852 26.77 -8.61 -27.69
CA PRO A 852 27.64 -7.45 -27.61
C PRO A 852 28.02 -7.16 -26.15
N ARG A 853 29.21 -6.59 -25.93
CA ARG A 853 29.82 -6.48 -24.60
C ARG A 853 28.99 -5.70 -23.59
N GLU A 854 28.16 -4.77 -24.04
CA GLU A 854 27.25 -4.00 -23.18
C GLU A 854 26.12 -4.85 -22.57
N ARG A 855 25.80 -6.01 -23.13
CA ARG A 855 24.73 -6.90 -22.67
C ARG A 855 25.22 -8.07 -21.80
N VAL A 856 26.52 -8.16 -21.54
CA VAL A 856 27.10 -9.22 -20.71
C VAL A 856 28.01 -8.60 -19.67
N PHE A 857 27.60 -8.68 -18.40
CA PHE A 857 28.39 -8.15 -17.29
C PHE A 857 28.20 -8.98 -16.03
N GLY A 858 29.19 -8.93 -15.15
CA GLY A 858 29.19 -9.65 -13.88
C GLY A 858 28.77 -8.76 -12.72
N SER A 859 28.29 -9.36 -11.63
CA SER A 859 27.98 -8.65 -10.39
C SER A 859 29.20 -7.90 -9.83
N GLY A 860 30.41 -8.40 -10.12
CA GLY A 860 31.67 -7.73 -9.84
C GLY A 860 31.81 -7.28 -8.39
N THR A 861 32.43 -6.12 -8.21
CA THR A 861 32.69 -5.49 -6.90
C THR A 861 31.53 -4.61 -6.41
N ASN A 862 30.32 -4.76 -6.94
CA ASN A 862 29.17 -3.97 -6.47
C ASN A 862 28.84 -4.27 -5.01
N LEU A 863 28.90 -5.55 -4.62
CA LEU A 863 28.72 -5.98 -3.24
C LEU A 863 29.90 -5.54 -2.35
N ASP A 864 31.13 -5.59 -2.87
CA ASP A 864 32.31 -5.13 -2.11
C ASP A 864 32.28 -3.63 -1.87
N SER A 865 31.81 -2.85 -2.85
CA SER A 865 31.54 -1.42 -2.69
C SER A 865 30.43 -1.17 -1.66
N ALA A 866 29.39 -2.00 -1.61
CA ALA A 866 28.36 -1.91 -0.55
C ALA A 866 28.91 -2.23 0.85
N ARG A 867 29.77 -3.26 0.97
CA ARG A 867 30.48 -3.58 2.22
C ARG A 867 31.41 -2.46 2.64
N PHE A 868 32.13 -1.87 1.69
CA PHE A 868 33.02 -0.75 1.96
C PHE A 868 32.23 0.44 2.52
N ARG A 869 31.11 0.80 1.89
CA ARG A 869 30.19 1.83 2.41
C ARG A 869 29.61 1.50 3.79
N SER A 870 29.33 0.23 4.08
CA SER A 870 28.85 -0.21 5.41
C SER A 870 29.91 0.00 6.49
N LEU A 871 31.15 -0.40 6.23
CA LEU A 871 32.26 -0.22 7.19
C LEU A 871 32.60 1.25 7.41
N LEU A 872 32.53 2.08 6.35
CA LEU A 872 32.63 3.53 6.48
C LEU A 872 31.48 4.10 7.32
N SER A 873 30.25 3.66 7.05
CA SER A 873 29.05 4.04 7.80
C SER A 873 29.16 3.73 9.29
N GLU A 874 29.62 2.53 9.65
CA GLU A 874 29.81 2.14 11.05
C GLU A 874 30.80 3.04 11.78
N ARG A 875 31.92 3.39 11.13
CA ARG A 875 32.93 4.26 11.77
C ARG A 875 32.51 5.72 11.83
N LEU A 876 31.87 6.22 10.77
CA LEU A 876 31.43 7.62 10.68
C LEU A 876 30.09 7.85 11.38
N ASN A 877 29.38 6.78 11.74
CA ASN A 877 28.03 6.81 12.31
C ASN A 877 27.02 7.56 11.42
N ILE A 878 27.05 7.28 10.12
CA ILE A 878 26.17 7.88 9.10
C ILE A 878 25.64 6.76 8.21
N ALA A 879 24.39 6.84 7.77
CA ALA A 879 23.79 5.78 6.94
C ALA A 879 24.64 5.41 5.70
N PRO A 880 24.75 4.11 5.32
CA PRO A 880 25.64 3.66 4.24
C PRO A 880 25.39 4.28 2.87
N PHE A 881 24.15 4.68 2.57
CA PHE A 881 23.81 5.31 1.28
C PHE A 881 24.34 6.75 1.15
N ASN A 882 24.71 7.39 2.27
CA ASN A 882 25.37 8.71 2.29
C ASN A 882 26.91 8.61 2.30
N CYS A 883 27.45 7.40 2.39
CA CYS A 883 28.88 7.15 2.20
C CYS A 883 29.12 6.80 0.73
N HIS A 884 29.94 7.58 0.03
CA HIS A 884 30.24 7.33 -1.38
C HIS A 884 31.65 6.75 -1.49
N ALA A 885 31.73 5.48 -1.89
CA ALA A 885 32.98 4.74 -2.01
C ALA A 885 32.83 3.60 -3.02
N TYR A 886 33.89 3.34 -3.78
CA TYR A 886 33.93 2.27 -4.77
C TYR A 886 35.14 1.37 -4.54
N VAL A 887 34.89 0.06 -4.63
CA VAL A 887 35.91 -0.95 -4.84
C VAL A 887 35.84 -1.34 -6.31
N ILE A 888 36.97 -1.37 -7.01
CA ILE A 888 37.08 -1.68 -8.45
C ILE A 888 38.09 -2.83 -8.67
N GLY A 889 38.34 -3.24 -9.91
CA GLY A 889 39.27 -4.33 -10.22
C GLY A 889 38.62 -5.72 -10.13
N GLU A 890 39.42 -6.73 -9.82
CA GLU A 890 38.94 -8.09 -9.56
C GLU A 890 37.98 -8.13 -8.37
N HIS A 891 36.90 -8.90 -8.48
CA HIS A 891 36.13 -9.35 -7.32
C HIS A 891 36.94 -10.42 -6.55
N GLY A 892 37.68 -9.99 -5.53
CA GLY A 892 38.50 -10.86 -4.69
C GLY A 892 39.73 -10.14 -4.14
N ASP A 893 40.79 -10.92 -3.93
CA ASP A 893 41.98 -10.49 -3.20
C ASP A 893 42.77 -9.37 -3.92
N SER A 894 42.66 -9.24 -5.25
CA SER A 894 43.29 -8.11 -6.00
C SER A 894 42.34 -6.96 -6.30
N SER A 895 41.23 -6.85 -5.56
CA SER A 895 40.35 -5.67 -5.61
C SER A 895 41.09 -4.39 -5.20
N VAL A 896 40.62 -3.24 -5.70
CA VAL A 896 41.24 -1.92 -5.47
C VAL A 896 40.22 -1.00 -4.81
N ALA A 897 40.47 -0.60 -3.56
CA ALA A 897 39.68 0.43 -2.89
C ALA A 897 40.12 1.82 -3.38
N VAL A 898 39.21 2.56 -4.03
CA VAL A 898 39.51 3.89 -4.61
C VAL A 898 39.36 4.98 -3.55
N TRP A 899 40.34 5.10 -2.67
CA TRP A 899 40.37 6.06 -1.56
C TRP A 899 40.36 7.51 -2.03
N SER A 900 40.93 7.80 -3.20
CA SER A 900 40.89 9.12 -3.83
C SER A 900 39.46 9.64 -4.07
N GLY A 901 38.50 8.74 -4.32
CA GLY A 901 37.10 9.06 -4.57
C GLY A 901 36.18 8.98 -3.35
N VAL A 902 36.68 8.55 -2.18
CA VAL A 902 35.84 8.36 -0.98
C VAL A 902 35.40 9.71 -0.42
N ASN A 903 34.08 9.88 -0.25
CA ASN A 903 33.52 11.11 0.27
C ASN A 903 32.18 10.90 1.01
N VAL A 904 31.81 11.87 1.84
CA VAL A 904 30.47 12.01 2.43
C VAL A 904 29.95 13.38 2.08
N ALA A 905 28.77 13.43 1.45
CA ALA A 905 28.16 14.69 0.97
C ALA A 905 29.12 15.56 0.12
N GLY A 906 29.99 14.93 -0.67
CA GLY A 906 30.98 15.61 -1.52
C GLY A 906 32.28 16.03 -0.80
N VAL A 907 32.36 15.89 0.53
CA VAL A 907 33.59 16.16 1.28
C VAL A 907 34.50 14.93 1.21
N SER A 908 35.64 15.06 0.53
CA SER A 908 36.61 13.98 0.38
C SER A 908 37.20 13.59 1.73
N LEU A 909 37.31 12.28 1.99
CA LEU A 909 37.99 11.76 3.17
C LEU A 909 39.51 11.64 2.97
N SER A 910 40.02 11.81 1.74
CA SER A 910 41.45 11.70 1.43
C SER A 910 42.34 12.84 1.98
N PRO A 911 41.92 14.12 2.04
CA PRO A 911 42.75 15.22 2.55
C PRO A 911 42.56 15.54 4.04
N LEU A 912 41.57 14.94 4.72
CA LEU A 912 41.14 15.41 6.06
C LEU A 912 42.06 15.03 7.23
N ASN A 913 43.11 14.25 7.01
CA ASN A 913 43.98 13.79 8.11
C ASN A 913 45.47 13.95 7.78
N GLY A 914 46.09 14.97 8.37
CA GLY A 914 47.54 15.08 8.44
C GLY A 914 48.15 13.96 9.27
N GLN A 915 49.22 13.36 8.75
CA GLN A 915 50.23 12.54 9.43
C GLN A 915 49.74 11.26 10.18
N GLY A 916 49.97 10.09 9.56
CA GLY A 916 50.17 8.81 10.27
C GLY A 916 48.99 7.82 10.29
N GLU A 917 47.89 8.15 10.97
CA GLU A 917 46.82 7.16 11.30
C GLU A 917 45.97 6.72 10.09
N THR A 918 45.83 7.56 9.06
CA THR A 918 44.96 7.31 7.90
C THR A 918 45.41 6.11 7.05
N SER A 919 46.72 5.94 6.86
CA SER A 919 47.25 4.84 6.03
C SER A 919 47.00 3.45 6.63
N LYS A 920 46.91 3.37 7.97
CA LYS A 920 46.58 2.16 8.70
C LYS A 920 45.08 1.85 8.58
N TRP A 921 44.25 2.87 8.77
CA TRP A 921 42.80 2.79 8.58
C TRP A 921 42.42 2.34 7.16
N GLU A 922 43.01 2.96 6.13
CA GLU A 922 42.69 2.64 4.74
C GLU A 922 42.93 1.16 4.41
N LYS A 923 44.07 0.64 4.88
CA LYS A 923 44.44 -0.78 4.72
C LYS A 923 43.53 -1.69 5.53
N GLU A 924 43.21 -1.35 6.77
CA GLU A 924 42.35 -2.16 7.65
C GLU A 924 40.93 -2.30 7.08
N VAL A 925 40.33 -1.23 6.54
CA VAL A 925 38.98 -1.32 5.97
C VAL A 925 38.97 -2.14 4.71
N HIS A 926 39.90 -1.89 3.79
CA HIS A 926 39.96 -2.64 2.55
C HIS A 926 40.19 -4.13 2.82
N GLN A 927 41.08 -4.46 3.77
CA GLN A 927 41.30 -5.84 4.22
C GLN A 927 40.01 -6.45 4.79
N LYS A 928 39.26 -5.73 5.64
CA LYS A 928 37.95 -6.19 6.14
C LYS A 928 36.93 -6.41 5.03
N VAL A 929 36.92 -5.60 3.97
CA VAL A 929 36.02 -5.79 2.82
C VAL A 929 36.32 -7.12 2.13
N VAL A 930 37.60 -7.41 1.86
CA VAL A 930 38.06 -8.66 1.27
C VAL A 930 37.73 -9.84 2.19
N ASP A 931 38.06 -9.72 3.47
CA ASP A 931 37.87 -10.78 4.48
C ASP A 931 36.40 -11.08 4.78
N SER A 932 35.50 -10.11 4.60
CA SER A 932 34.07 -10.24 4.89
C SER A 932 33.43 -11.43 4.18
N ALA A 933 33.83 -11.74 2.94
CA ALA A 933 33.31 -12.90 2.22
C ALA A 933 33.74 -14.21 2.90
N TYR A 934 35.02 -14.33 3.22
CA TYR A 934 35.59 -15.51 3.88
C TYR A 934 35.04 -15.72 5.29
N GLU A 935 34.89 -14.65 6.05
CA GLU A 935 34.33 -14.69 7.40
C GLU A 935 32.87 -15.16 7.39
N ILE A 936 32.03 -14.61 6.51
CA ILE A 936 30.62 -15.05 6.37
C ILE A 936 30.56 -16.52 5.95
N ILE A 937 31.39 -16.94 5.00
CA ILE A 937 31.45 -18.35 4.57
C ILE A 937 31.90 -19.25 5.72
N LYS A 938 32.87 -18.82 6.53
CA LYS A 938 33.30 -19.56 7.73
C LYS A 938 32.17 -19.69 8.75
N LEU A 939 31.37 -18.64 8.95
CA LEU A 939 30.30 -18.61 9.94
C LEU A 939 29.05 -19.40 9.53
N LYS A 940 28.61 -19.32 8.26
CA LYS A 940 27.35 -19.94 7.80
C LYS A 940 27.46 -20.87 6.59
N GLY A 941 28.66 -21.08 6.06
CA GLY A 941 28.96 -22.01 4.96
C GLY A 941 28.72 -21.46 3.54
N TYR A 942 28.16 -20.26 3.38
CA TYR A 942 27.87 -19.65 2.06
C TYR A 942 27.53 -18.15 2.17
N THR A 943 27.43 -17.46 1.04
CA THR A 943 26.83 -16.12 0.92
C THR A 943 25.49 -16.19 0.20
N SER A 944 24.52 -15.33 0.53
CA SER A 944 23.18 -15.33 -0.09
C SER A 944 22.51 -13.95 -0.09
N TRP A 945 22.09 -13.45 1.07
CA TRP A 945 21.21 -12.27 1.18
C TRP A 945 21.79 -10.99 0.57
N ALA A 946 23.02 -10.64 0.92
CA ALA A 946 23.64 -9.40 0.44
C ALA A 946 23.88 -9.41 -1.08
N ILE A 947 24.28 -10.57 -1.64
CA ILE A 947 24.43 -10.71 -3.10
C ILE A 947 23.06 -10.72 -3.80
N GLY A 948 22.03 -11.32 -3.18
CA GLY A 948 20.65 -11.27 -3.66
C GLY A 948 20.11 -9.85 -3.81
N LEU A 949 20.31 -9.01 -2.79
CA LEU A 949 19.96 -7.58 -2.81
C LEU A 949 20.78 -6.79 -3.84
N SER A 950 22.08 -7.07 -3.95
CA SER A 950 22.96 -6.46 -4.97
C SER A 950 22.49 -6.77 -6.39
N VAL A 951 22.09 -8.02 -6.66
CA VAL A 951 21.54 -8.42 -7.96
C VAL A 951 20.20 -7.74 -8.21
N ALA A 952 19.30 -7.73 -7.21
CA ALA A 952 17.97 -7.13 -7.35
C ALA A 952 18.04 -5.65 -7.76
N ILE A 953 18.91 -4.85 -7.12
CA ILE A 953 19.02 -3.42 -7.47
C ILE A 953 19.59 -3.18 -8.88
N ILE A 954 20.48 -4.06 -9.36
CA ILE A 954 20.98 -4.01 -10.76
C ILE A 954 19.85 -4.35 -11.74
N VAL A 955 19.10 -5.42 -11.47
CA VAL A 955 17.96 -5.83 -12.30
C VAL A 955 16.88 -4.74 -12.31
N GLN A 956 16.58 -4.13 -11.16
CA GLN A 956 15.66 -3.01 -11.06
C GLN A 956 16.11 -1.84 -11.94
N CYS A 957 17.40 -1.50 -11.94
CA CYS A 957 17.94 -0.44 -12.81
C CYS A 957 17.73 -0.74 -14.29
N ILE A 958 17.94 -1.99 -14.70
CA ILE A 958 17.72 -2.43 -16.09
C ILE A 958 16.23 -2.32 -16.44
N MET A 959 15.34 -2.83 -15.59
CA MET A 959 13.89 -2.84 -15.83
C MET A 959 13.29 -1.43 -15.84
N ALA A 960 13.73 -0.56 -14.93
CA ALA A 960 13.26 0.81 -14.82
C ALA A 960 14.00 1.77 -15.76
N ASN A 961 15.05 1.31 -16.44
CA ASN A 961 15.97 2.14 -17.24
C ASN A 961 16.49 3.36 -16.45
N SER A 962 16.78 3.21 -15.16
CA SER A 962 17.04 4.35 -14.26
C SER A 962 18.43 4.97 -14.42
N ARG A 963 19.34 4.32 -15.16
CA ARG A 963 20.70 4.84 -15.47
C ARG A 963 21.55 5.07 -14.22
N ASN A 964 21.37 4.22 -13.20
CA ASN A 964 22.19 4.25 -11.99
C ASN A 964 23.61 3.72 -12.27
N VAL A 965 24.55 4.11 -11.39
CA VAL A 965 25.96 3.70 -11.46
C VAL A 965 26.24 2.54 -10.53
N PHE A 966 26.91 1.50 -11.04
CA PHE A 966 27.32 0.32 -10.27
C PHE A 966 28.76 -0.08 -10.62
N ALA A 967 29.50 -0.65 -9.67
CA ALA A 967 30.81 -1.25 -9.95
C ALA A 967 30.61 -2.69 -10.44
N LEU A 968 30.67 -2.92 -11.76
CA LEU A 968 30.32 -4.20 -12.38
C LEU A 968 31.45 -4.72 -13.25
N SER A 969 31.57 -6.04 -13.32
CA SER A 969 32.58 -6.69 -14.15
C SER A 969 32.22 -6.55 -15.64
N ILE A 970 33.04 -5.82 -16.38
CA ILE A 970 32.83 -5.45 -17.78
C ILE A 970 34.13 -5.55 -18.57
N ASN A 971 34.05 -5.62 -19.90
CA ASN A 971 35.24 -5.51 -20.75
C ASN A 971 35.81 -4.08 -20.68
N VAL A 972 37.00 -3.93 -20.08
CA VAL A 972 37.63 -2.61 -19.83
C VAL A 972 38.66 -2.20 -20.88
N LYS A 973 38.68 -2.88 -22.02
CA LYS A 973 39.63 -2.60 -23.10
C LYS A 973 39.53 -1.14 -23.57
N GLY A 974 40.68 -0.47 -23.62
CA GLY A 974 40.83 0.94 -23.97
C GLY A 974 40.57 1.92 -22.82
N VAL A 975 40.34 1.44 -21.59
CA VAL A 975 40.10 2.27 -20.41
C VAL A 975 41.28 2.14 -19.46
N HIS A 976 41.71 3.26 -18.86
CA HIS A 976 42.85 3.31 -17.93
C HIS A 976 44.15 2.68 -18.47
N GLY A 977 44.39 2.70 -19.79
CA GLY A 977 45.60 2.14 -20.41
C GLY A 977 45.60 0.60 -20.52
N ILE A 978 44.46 -0.05 -20.31
CA ILE A 978 44.33 -1.51 -20.43
C ILE A 978 43.94 -1.87 -21.87
N GLU A 979 44.86 -2.52 -22.60
CA GLU A 979 44.64 -2.90 -24.01
C GLU A 979 44.09 -4.32 -24.21
N GLY A 980 44.21 -5.17 -23.19
CA GLY A 980 43.72 -6.55 -23.23
C GLY A 980 42.20 -6.63 -23.16
N ASP A 981 41.62 -7.67 -23.77
CA ASP A 981 40.20 -8.01 -23.62
C ASP A 981 39.94 -8.66 -22.25
N VAL A 982 40.13 -7.86 -21.20
CA VAL A 982 39.97 -8.27 -19.80
C VAL A 982 38.65 -7.77 -19.24
N PHE A 983 37.98 -8.64 -18.48
CA PHE A 983 36.82 -8.30 -17.67
C PHE A 983 37.25 -8.07 -16.22
N LEU A 984 36.88 -6.92 -15.68
CA LEU A 984 37.04 -6.55 -14.27
C LEU A 984 36.05 -5.44 -13.93
N SER A 985 35.93 -5.09 -12.65
CA SER A 985 34.94 -4.13 -12.20
C SER A 985 35.38 -2.67 -12.35
N LEU A 986 34.55 -1.86 -13.00
CA LEU A 986 34.64 -0.39 -12.99
C LEU A 986 33.23 0.19 -12.74
N PRO A 987 33.10 1.45 -12.28
CA PRO A 987 31.79 2.08 -12.17
C PRO A 987 31.21 2.31 -13.57
N VAL A 988 30.01 1.80 -13.81
CA VAL A 988 29.33 1.87 -15.10
C VAL A 988 27.88 2.34 -14.94
N VAL A 989 27.39 3.06 -15.93
CA VAL A 989 25.97 3.45 -16.04
C VAL A 989 25.20 2.32 -16.68
N VAL A 990 24.19 1.78 -15.99
CA VAL A 990 23.38 0.65 -16.48
C VAL A 990 21.98 1.12 -16.83
N GLY A 991 21.44 0.70 -17.98
CA GLY A 991 20.07 0.98 -18.40
C GLY A 991 19.40 -0.24 -19.06
N ALA A 992 18.28 -0.01 -19.77
CA ALA A 992 17.46 -1.07 -20.38
C ALA A 992 18.17 -1.89 -21.48
N ASN A 993 19.30 -1.41 -21.99
CA ASN A 993 20.14 -2.10 -22.98
C ASN A 993 21.45 -2.64 -22.39
N GLY A 994 21.59 -2.64 -21.05
CA GLY A 994 22.80 -3.03 -20.34
C GLY A 994 23.71 -1.83 -20.05
N VAL A 995 25.02 -2.00 -20.19
CA VAL A 995 26.01 -0.96 -19.90
C VAL A 995 25.97 0.15 -20.95
N ASN A 996 25.75 1.40 -20.54
CA ASN A 996 25.72 2.55 -21.43
C ASN A 996 27.03 3.33 -21.44
N PHE A 997 27.65 3.52 -20.28
CA PHE A 997 28.87 4.29 -20.13
C PHE A 997 29.78 3.67 -19.07
N ILE A 998 31.09 3.79 -19.27
CA ILE A 998 32.11 3.49 -18.26
C ILE A 998 32.55 4.82 -17.66
N ILE A 999 32.50 4.93 -16.33
CA ILE A 999 33.01 6.11 -15.62
C ILE A 999 34.53 5.98 -15.53
N LYS A 1000 35.25 6.85 -16.26
CA LYS A 1000 36.71 6.94 -16.20
C LYS A 1000 37.09 7.74 -14.96
N GLN A 1001 37.50 7.06 -13.90
CA GLN A 1001 37.86 7.68 -12.62
C GLN A 1001 39.25 8.33 -12.67
N ASP A 1002 39.44 9.44 -11.96
CA ASP A 1002 40.77 10.05 -11.79
C ASP A 1002 41.54 9.31 -10.68
N LEU A 1003 42.16 8.20 -11.05
CA LEU A 1003 42.87 7.31 -10.12
C LEU A 1003 44.29 7.82 -9.82
N LYS A 1004 44.72 7.71 -8.56
CA LYS A 1004 46.11 7.98 -8.15
C LYS A 1004 47.05 6.91 -8.73
N SER A 1005 48.34 7.20 -8.82
CA SER A 1005 49.34 6.28 -9.38
C SER A 1005 49.31 4.90 -8.71
N ASN A 1006 49.25 4.84 -7.37
CA ASN A 1006 49.15 3.59 -6.63
C ASN A 1006 47.85 2.80 -6.91
N GLU A 1007 46.71 3.48 -7.04
CA GLU A 1007 45.43 2.86 -7.40
C GLU A 1007 45.47 2.35 -8.86
N MET A 1008 46.15 3.08 -9.75
CA MET A 1008 46.36 2.68 -11.14
C MET A 1008 47.25 1.45 -11.26
N ASP A 1009 48.37 1.41 -10.53
CA ASP A 1009 49.30 0.28 -10.52
C ASP A 1009 48.60 -0.99 -9.99
N GLN A 1010 47.78 -0.86 -8.94
CA GLN A 1010 46.97 -1.96 -8.41
C GLN A 1010 45.94 -2.46 -9.43
N LEU A 1011 45.25 -1.53 -10.12
CA LEU A 1011 44.27 -1.89 -11.15
C LEU A 1011 44.94 -2.62 -12.32
N HIS A 1012 46.11 -2.16 -12.77
CA HIS A 1012 46.91 -2.84 -13.81
C HIS A 1012 47.39 -4.21 -13.35
N GLY A 1013 47.84 -4.35 -12.10
CA GLY A 1013 48.22 -5.63 -11.51
C GLY A 1013 47.05 -6.63 -11.48
N SER A 1014 45.85 -6.16 -11.12
CA SER A 1014 44.62 -6.96 -11.14
C SER A 1014 44.25 -7.38 -12.57
N ALA A 1015 44.30 -6.44 -13.52
CA ALA A 1015 44.05 -6.70 -14.94
C ALA A 1015 45.03 -7.71 -15.54
N ALA A 1016 46.31 -7.62 -15.22
CA ALA A 1016 47.35 -8.53 -15.70
C ALA A 1016 47.09 -9.97 -15.25
N LYS A 1017 46.77 -10.16 -13.96
CA LYS A 1017 46.43 -11.48 -13.38
C LYS A 1017 45.22 -12.10 -14.06
N LEU A 1018 44.14 -11.32 -14.22
CA LEU A 1018 42.91 -11.81 -14.87
C LEU A 1018 43.15 -12.13 -16.35
N LEU A 1019 43.94 -11.31 -17.05
CA LEU A 1019 44.27 -11.52 -18.45
C LEU A 1019 45.12 -12.79 -18.66
N GLU A 1020 46.07 -13.07 -17.77
CA GLU A 1020 46.86 -14.31 -17.78
C GLU A 1020 45.95 -15.54 -17.68
N VAL A 1021 45.04 -15.54 -16.70
CA VAL A 1021 44.06 -16.62 -16.53
C VAL A 1021 43.16 -16.74 -17.76
N GLN A 1022 42.60 -15.63 -18.27
CA GLN A 1022 41.71 -15.65 -19.44
C GLN A 1022 42.39 -16.15 -20.72
N LYS A 1023 43.68 -15.86 -20.91
CA LYS A 1023 44.47 -16.37 -22.05
C LYS A 1023 44.73 -17.88 -21.96
N SER A 1024 44.76 -18.44 -20.75
CA SER A 1024 44.97 -19.88 -20.56
C SER A 1024 43.73 -20.74 -20.83
N LEU A 1025 42.55 -20.13 -20.97
CA LEU A 1025 41.28 -20.84 -21.11
C LEU A 1025 41.09 -21.42 -22.52
N LYS A 1026 40.55 -22.64 -22.58
CA LYS A 1026 40.11 -23.30 -23.82
C LYS A 1026 38.58 -23.18 -23.94
N LEU A 1027 38.12 -22.16 -24.66
CA LEU A 1027 36.69 -21.83 -24.82
C LEU A 1027 36.07 -22.41 -26.08
#